data_AF-A0A3R7W427-F1
#
_entry.id   AF-A0A3R7W427-F1
#
_cell.length_a   1.000
_cell.length_b   1.000
_cell.length_c   1.000
_cell.angle_alpha   90.00
_cell.angle_beta   90.00
_cell.angle_gamma   90.00
#
_symmetry.space_group_name_H-M   'P 1'
#
loop_
_entity.id
_entity.type
_entity.pdbx_description
1 polymer ?
#
loop_
_entity_poly.entity_id
_entity_poly.type
_entity_poly.pdbx_seq_one_letter_code
_entity_poly.pdbx_strand_id
1 'polypeptide(L)'
;MDGNGFVNHVFRFKHKTPSDSQDPALCCSFANWMATFVANFTAVEQSERKCSHVEPLLDDRMVSASLFTIHEVEVLQQLAQRLVAPGGKHKRGDVWYDPWLPQYGCVVQRSCLSDIKVKIEVIFVDGWERTLHFLPSGECVHSAVPTTHHVLHCADLDTKVEAEFSTSFSAKLSEAQTRRASERSAPHNQLGHQKTPQFIAAVVRCTVNSLMQGVSQVGSITAGPKGGTTDVGLHTGGRARDTCWAIVKAVIEHNLDCEPGLFRKTMVALKLKLLQMAMSNAEEEFGRINVKDGCMSVDDLFYMLQVSVQSIVELLECGYDVSVLKKQCATIRSRIDGFVDILNHQTAKKYVLPKDELLQKLNKLNCSMKMISPKRIKESHSCESKEERRQRAWINLDGCYFLSGTSCTLDELVQWSISNAFPASYKCILILRTFEAYMFEKALLLNGDGPCGQGTGDITFSLEQMQAFVSQYEGVIKSWYQLPRMTSILDVEQRSRKMLVMWIAFCFVHRRCVGEAPLCTNYNIALEWRDLKVAVFSDEAAILALQHVARYIRTWNNTTQRPPLFHLTNQEPTFDFGQRFGLGSTSMMDVYNREIEIWEARVKEKWNEIETKKRKVAELRAEISRLNQNLVSKKLLLTIEEERLRLNYHSNSYDYYRRQSRVITELETDINAINFAVRTNEETLERTLVAPRYLVRPLPPAKSDAITVIFMMTMPRNIEILGSLCLTAQRSLAANAGEDLPNLSTTTWWLFYNQNAPTQAIHATSKVFTASPAPFSLPRSCGPNSVDNLYQYLPVQI
;
A
#
# COMPACT_ATOMS: atom_id res chain seq x y z
N MET A 1 -18.15 -34.84 17.00
CA MET A 1 -18.30 -33.58 16.25
C MET A 1 -18.49 -33.92 14.80
N ASP A 2 -19.55 -33.40 14.17
CA ASP A 2 -19.67 -33.46 12.72
C ASP A 2 -18.46 -32.76 12.12
N GLY A 3 -17.77 -33.39 11.17
CA GLY A 3 -16.52 -32.89 10.58
C GLY A 3 -16.63 -31.45 10.04
N ASN A 4 -17.84 -31.02 9.68
CA ASN A 4 -18.11 -29.67 9.17
C ASN A 4 -17.89 -28.55 10.19
N GLY A 5 -18.13 -28.79 11.49
CA GLY A 5 -17.93 -27.77 12.52
C GLY A 5 -16.45 -27.42 12.72
N PHE A 6 -15.60 -28.44 12.80
CA PHE A 6 -14.15 -28.29 12.99
C PHE A 6 -13.49 -27.55 11.80
N VAL A 7 -13.91 -27.87 10.58
CA VAL A 7 -13.40 -27.24 9.35
C VAL A 7 -13.64 -25.73 9.34
N ASN A 8 -14.82 -25.26 9.76
CA ASN A 8 -15.12 -23.82 9.80
C ASN A 8 -14.27 -23.06 10.83
N HIS A 9 -13.91 -23.69 11.97
CA HIS A 9 -13.02 -23.08 12.96
C HIS A 9 -11.57 -22.94 12.49
N VAL A 10 -11.07 -23.93 11.74
CA VAL A 10 -9.69 -23.95 11.24
C VAL A 10 -9.50 -23.07 10.01
N PHE A 11 -10.40 -23.17 9.03
CA PHE A 11 -10.27 -22.46 7.76
C PHE A 11 -10.94 -21.09 7.72
N ARG A 12 -12.02 -20.88 8.50
CA ARG A 12 -12.75 -19.60 8.58
C ARG A 12 -13.16 -19.07 7.21
N PHE A 13 -14.06 -19.78 6.54
CA PHE A 13 -14.52 -19.45 5.19
C PHE A 13 -15.01 -17.99 5.08
N LYS A 14 -14.56 -17.30 4.02
CA LYS A 14 -14.99 -15.93 3.74
C LYS A 14 -16.46 -15.82 3.35
N HIS A 15 -17.07 -16.91 2.89
CA HIS A 15 -18.46 -16.94 2.44
C HIS A 15 -19.40 -17.69 3.39
N LYS A 16 -18.94 -18.04 4.60
CA LYS A 16 -19.81 -18.61 5.65
C LYS A 16 -19.85 -17.74 6.88
N THR A 17 -20.88 -17.96 7.69
CA THR A 17 -20.99 -17.29 8.99
C THR A 17 -19.81 -17.73 9.85
N PRO A 18 -19.02 -16.77 10.37
CA PRO A 18 -17.91 -17.08 11.26
C PRO A 18 -18.44 -17.71 12.55
N SER A 19 -17.65 -18.61 13.14
CA SER A 19 -17.97 -19.10 14.48
C SER A 19 -17.84 -17.96 15.50
N ASP A 20 -18.65 -18.03 16.54
CA ASP A 20 -18.63 -17.15 17.72
C ASP A 20 -18.57 -17.98 19.02
N SER A 21 -18.21 -19.26 18.92
CA SER A 21 -18.15 -20.17 20.06
C SER A 21 -17.05 -19.77 21.05
N GLN A 22 -17.43 -19.75 22.32
CA GLN A 22 -16.56 -19.52 23.47
C GLN A 22 -16.77 -20.62 24.52
N ASP A 23 -16.97 -21.86 24.06
CA ASP A 23 -17.23 -23.03 24.89
C ASP A 23 -15.92 -23.76 25.29
N PRO A 24 -15.62 -23.92 26.60
CA PRO A 24 -14.50 -24.72 27.07
C PRO A 24 -14.50 -26.18 26.53
N ALA A 25 -15.67 -26.81 26.38
CA ALA A 25 -15.76 -28.19 25.90
C ALA A 25 -15.29 -28.33 24.44
N LEU A 26 -15.46 -27.27 23.65
CA LEU A 26 -14.95 -27.18 22.28
C LEU A 26 -13.42 -27.11 22.26
N CYS A 27 -12.78 -26.39 23.18
CA CYS A 27 -11.31 -26.39 23.34
C CYS A 27 -10.79 -27.80 23.64
N CYS A 28 -11.41 -28.51 24.60
CA CYS A 28 -11.05 -29.89 24.94
C CYS A 28 -11.22 -30.83 23.74
N SER A 29 -12.28 -30.65 22.95
CA SER A 29 -12.52 -31.45 21.75
C SER A 29 -11.46 -31.20 20.67
N PHE A 30 -11.01 -29.95 20.50
CA PHE A 30 -9.90 -29.62 19.61
C PHE A 30 -8.57 -30.23 20.08
N ALA A 31 -8.29 -30.17 21.39
CA ALA A 31 -7.13 -30.82 21.98
C ALA A 31 -7.13 -32.34 21.75
N ASN A 32 -8.28 -33.01 21.98
CA ASN A 32 -8.45 -34.45 21.73
C ASN A 32 -8.27 -34.81 20.25
N TRP A 33 -8.83 -34.00 19.36
CA TRP A 33 -8.68 -34.20 17.91
C TRP A 33 -7.21 -34.07 17.52
N MET A 34 -6.51 -33.05 18.03
CA MET A 34 -5.08 -32.85 17.77
C MET A 34 -4.25 -34.05 18.26
N ALA A 35 -4.55 -34.57 19.45
CA ALA A 35 -3.86 -35.75 19.97
C ALA A 35 -4.09 -36.99 19.10
N THR A 36 -5.33 -37.19 18.64
CA THR A 36 -5.69 -38.28 17.71
C THR A 36 -4.98 -38.11 16.36
N PHE A 37 -4.88 -36.88 15.86
CA PHE A 37 -4.20 -36.56 14.62
C PHE A 37 -2.70 -36.87 14.69
N VAL A 38 -2.04 -36.41 15.76
CA VAL A 38 -0.60 -36.65 15.99
C VAL A 38 -0.30 -38.15 16.16
N ALA A 39 -1.19 -38.92 16.79
CA ALA A 39 -1.03 -40.36 16.95
C ALA A 39 -0.94 -41.12 15.61
N ASN A 40 -1.42 -40.53 14.52
CA ASN A 40 -1.37 -41.12 13.17
C ASN A 40 -0.11 -40.73 12.38
N PHE A 41 0.83 -39.97 12.94
CA PHE A 41 2.07 -39.65 12.23
C PHE A 41 2.99 -40.86 12.11
N THR A 42 3.46 -41.09 10.89
CA THR A 42 4.49 -42.07 10.59
C THR A 42 5.86 -41.41 10.67
N ALA A 43 6.69 -41.85 11.61
CA ALA A 43 8.06 -41.38 11.74
C ALA A 43 8.96 -41.98 10.65
N VAL A 44 9.94 -41.21 10.17
CA VAL A 44 10.97 -41.67 9.24
C VAL A 44 12.32 -41.67 9.94
N GLU A 45 13.08 -42.76 9.78
CA GLU A 45 14.50 -42.83 10.17
C GLU A 45 15.32 -41.91 9.25
N GLN A 46 15.70 -40.76 9.78
CA GLN A 46 16.75 -39.91 9.22
C GLN A 46 17.82 -39.73 10.29
N SER A 47 19.10 -39.73 9.87
CA SER A 47 20.25 -39.55 10.76
C SER A 47 20.02 -38.41 11.74
N GLU A 48 20.15 -38.69 13.03
CA GLU A 48 19.76 -37.88 14.20
C GLU A 48 19.79 -36.36 13.94
N ARG A 49 18.69 -35.82 13.41
CA ARG A 49 18.45 -34.38 13.37
C ARG A 49 17.88 -34.00 14.73
N LYS A 50 18.76 -33.74 15.70
CA LYS A 50 18.35 -33.05 16.94
C LYS A 50 17.77 -31.70 16.53
N CYS A 51 16.66 -31.26 17.15
CA CYS A 51 16.20 -29.87 17.03
C CYS A 51 17.33 -28.95 17.53
N SER A 52 18.22 -28.50 16.64
CA SER A 52 19.25 -27.52 16.96
C SER A 52 18.69 -26.12 16.72
N HIS A 53 18.96 -25.18 17.62
CA HIS A 53 18.63 -23.75 17.52
C HIS A 53 19.39 -23.00 16.39
N VAL A 54 19.71 -23.68 15.28
CA VAL A 54 20.54 -23.13 14.20
C VAL A 54 19.62 -22.74 13.06
N GLU A 55 19.65 -21.46 12.68
CA GLU A 55 18.82 -20.87 11.63
C GLU A 55 18.64 -21.80 10.41
N PRO A 56 17.41 -21.96 9.89
CA PRO A 56 17.11 -22.80 8.72
C PRO A 56 17.93 -22.47 7.45
N LEU A 57 18.60 -21.31 7.44
CA LEU A 57 19.44 -20.84 6.35
C LEU A 57 20.90 -21.34 6.42
N LEU A 58 21.29 -22.03 7.50
CA LEU A 58 22.65 -22.55 7.72
C LEU A 58 22.77 -24.08 7.50
N ASP A 59 21.66 -24.79 7.25
CA ASP A 59 21.68 -26.23 6.92
C ASP A 59 21.50 -26.43 5.41
N ASP A 60 22.58 -26.76 4.70
CA ASP A 60 22.60 -27.06 3.25
C ASP A 60 21.78 -28.31 2.87
N ARG A 61 21.15 -29.01 3.84
CA ARG A 61 20.33 -30.21 3.62
C ARG A 61 18.85 -29.85 3.64
N MET A 62 18.25 -29.68 2.45
CA MET A 62 16.81 -29.48 2.22
C MET A 62 15.96 -30.39 3.13
N VAL A 63 15.29 -29.79 4.13
CA VAL A 63 14.39 -30.51 5.05
C VAL A 63 13.06 -30.73 4.33
N SER A 64 12.64 -31.99 4.16
CA SER A 64 11.34 -32.27 3.53
C SER A 64 10.20 -31.80 4.43
N ALA A 65 9.31 -30.97 3.91
CA ALA A 65 8.13 -30.48 4.62
C ALA A 65 7.09 -31.58 4.89
N SER A 66 7.07 -32.65 4.08
CA SER A 66 6.08 -33.73 4.17
C SER A 66 6.44 -34.85 5.15
N LEU A 67 7.69 -34.91 5.62
CA LEU A 67 8.18 -36.00 6.47
C LEU A 67 8.40 -35.51 7.90
N PHE A 68 8.10 -36.35 8.88
CA PHE A 68 8.38 -36.11 10.28
C PHE A 68 9.43 -37.12 10.77
N THR A 69 10.50 -36.62 11.39
CA THR A 69 11.54 -37.46 12.00
C THR A 69 11.01 -38.12 13.26
N ILE A 70 11.68 -39.18 13.75
CA ILE A 70 11.34 -39.84 15.01
C ILE A 70 11.27 -38.82 16.16
N HIS A 71 12.28 -37.96 16.28
CA HIS A 71 12.32 -36.93 17.32
C HIS A 71 11.17 -35.93 17.20
N GLU A 72 10.85 -35.45 15.99
CA GLU A 72 9.72 -34.54 15.77
C GLU A 72 8.39 -35.19 16.18
N VAL A 73 8.19 -36.47 15.83
CA VAL A 73 6.98 -37.22 16.22
C VAL A 73 6.93 -37.43 17.74
N GLU A 74 8.04 -37.76 18.39
CA GLU A 74 8.12 -37.91 19.85
C GLU A 74 7.75 -36.60 20.58
N VAL A 75 8.31 -35.47 20.15
CA VAL A 75 8.00 -34.14 20.71
C VAL A 75 6.51 -33.82 20.53
N LEU A 76 5.96 -34.06 19.33
CA LEU A 76 4.54 -33.85 19.06
C LEU A 76 3.65 -34.77 19.90
N GLN A 77 4.03 -36.03 20.08
CA GLN A 77 3.29 -36.99 20.90
C GLN A 77 3.31 -36.59 22.38
N GLN A 78 4.44 -36.12 22.91
CA GLN A 78 4.53 -35.59 24.27
C GLN A 78 3.63 -34.36 24.45
N LEU A 79 3.63 -33.44 23.48
CA LEU A 79 2.73 -32.29 23.48
C LEU A 79 1.25 -32.71 23.43
N ALA A 80 0.90 -33.65 22.55
CA ALA A 80 -0.44 -34.21 22.42
C ALA A 80 -0.93 -34.84 23.74
N GLN A 81 -0.04 -35.54 24.46
CA GLN A 81 -0.34 -36.08 25.79
C GLN A 81 -0.59 -34.96 26.80
N ARG A 82 0.22 -33.90 26.81
CA ARG A 82 0.03 -32.71 27.69
C ARG A 82 -1.31 -32.01 27.45
N LEU A 83 -1.75 -31.93 26.19
CA LEU A 83 -3.03 -31.31 25.80
C LEU A 83 -4.25 -32.04 26.37
N VAL A 84 -4.14 -33.35 26.58
CA VAL A 84 -5.25 -34.24 26.99
C VAL A 84 -5.03 -34.80 28.41
N ALA A 85 -3.98 -34.34 29.11
CA ALA A 85 -3.55 -34.92 30.37
C ALA A 85 -4.69 -34.97 31.41
N PRO A 86 -5.07 -36.15 31.92
CA PRO A 86 -6.13 -36.27 32.92
C PRO A 86 -5.66 -35.79 34.29
N GLY A 87 -6.59 -35.27 35.09
CA GLY A 87 -6.33 -34.88 36.48
C GLY A 87 -5.78 -36.07 37.29
N GLY A 88 -4.58 -35.90 37.85
CA GLY A 88 -3.84 -36.96 38.54
C GLY A 88 -2.60 -36.41 39.24
N LYS A 89 -1.76 -37.29 39.81
CA LYS A 89 -0.48 -36.87 40.43
C LYS A 89 0.51 -36.47 39.34
N HIS A 90 0.84 -35.18 39.29
CA HIS A 90 1.82 -34.62 38.36
C HIS A 90 3.26 -34.86 38.84
N LYS A 91 4.14 -35.23 37.91
CA LYS A 91 5.59 -35.40 38.12
C LYS A 91 6.35 -34.18 37.63
N ARG A 92 7.62 -34.07 38.02
CA ARG A 92 8.54 -33.06 37.50
C ARG A 92 8.57 -33.10 35.96
N GLY A 93 8.31 -31.94 35.34
CA GLY A 93 8.26 -31.76 33.89
C GLY A 93 6.85 -31.84 33.30
N ASP A 94 5.84 -32.22 34.09
CA ASP A 94 4.45 -32.27 33.61
C ASP A 94 3.89 -30.87 33.38
N VAL A 95 3.17 -30.72 32.26
CA VAL A 95 2.44 -29.51 31.88
C VAL A 95 1.00 -29.89 31.61
N TRP A 96 0.05 -29.18 32.22
CA TRP A 96 -1.38 -29.39 32.01
C TRP A 96 -2.14 -28.07 31.95
N TYR A 97 -3.35 -28.14 31.40
CA TYR A 97 -4.18 -26.98 31.07
C TYR A 97 -5.51 -27.08 31.80
N ASP A 98 -5.68 -26.24 32.82
CA ASP A 98 -6.92 -26.17 33.59
C ASP A 98 -7.03 -24.81 34.31
N PRO A 99 -8.13 -24.05 34.15
CA PRO A 99 -9.23 -24.27 33.21
C PRO A 99 -8.99 -23.64 31.83
N TRP A 100 -9.67 -24.19 30.82
CA TRP A 100 -9.85 -23.54 29.52
C TRP A 100 -10.86 -22.39 29.65
N LEU A 101 -10.46 -21.17 29.28
CA LEU A 101 -11.25 -19.95 29.50
C LEU A 101 -11.45 -19.16 28.18
N PRO A 102 -12.06 -19.77 27.14
CA PRO A 102 -12.28 -19.11 25.85
C PRO A 102 -13.09 -17.81 25.93
N GLN A 103 -14.03 -17.70 26.87
CA GLN A 103 -14.78 -16.46 27.13
C GLN A 103 -13.93 -15.28 27.64
N TYR A 104 -12.68 -15.54 28.02
CA TYR A 104 -11.66 -14.57 28.41
C TYR A 104 -10.46 -14.58 27.45
N GLY A 105 -10.49 -15.38 26.37
CA GLY A 105 -9.43 -15.44 25.36
C GLY A 105 -8.15 -16.13 25.83
N CYS A 106 -8.23 -16.98 26.86
CA CYS A 106 -7.04 -17.54 27.50
C CYS A 106 -7.23 -18.96 28.05
N VAL A 107 -6.13 -19.53 28.53
CA VAL A 107 -6.06 -20.80 29.28
C VAL A 107 -5.02 -20.67 30.38
N VAL A 108 -5.26 -21.33 31.51
CA VAL A 108 -4.29 -21.41 32.61
C VAL A 108 -3.41 -22.65 32.40
N GLN A 109 -2.13 -22.42 32.18
CA GLN A 109 -1.09 -23.45 32.12
C GLN A 109 -0.47 -23.63 33.50
N ARG A 110 -0.28 -24.89 33.90
CA ARG A 110 0.47 -25.25 35.11
C ARG A 110 1.62 -26.16 34.72
N SER A 111 2.80 -25.88 35.24
CA SER A 111 4.03 -26.61 34.91
C SER A 111 4.75 -27.02 36.20
N CYS A 112 4.91 -28.32 36.43
CA CYS A 112 5.61 -28.85 37.59
C CYS A 112 7.14 -28.74 37.38
N LEU A 113 7.77 -27.74 38.01
CA LEU A 113 9.21 -27.47 37.85
C LEU A 113 10.07 -28.44 38.69
N SER A 114 9.56 -28.82 39.86
CA SER A 114 10.17 -29.76 40.80
C SER A 114 9.08 -30.37 41.70
N ASP A 115 9.45 -31.36 42.52
CA ASP A 115 8.52 -32.02 43.45
C ASP A 115 7.86 -31.05 44.46
N ILE A 116 8.41 -29.84 44.61
CA ILE A 116 7.97 -28.82 45.55
C ILE A 116 7.45 -27.54 44.89
N LYS A 117 7.45 -27.43 43.55
CA LYS A 117 7.17 -26.16 42.87
C LYS A 117 6.39 -26.34 41.57
N VAL A 118 5.25 -25.66 41.47
CA VAL A 118 4.40 -25.55 40.28
C VAL A 118 4.34 -24.11 39.81
N LYS A 119 4.72 -23.86 38.56
CA LYS A 119 4.61 -22.55 37.89
C LYS A 119 3.21 -22.40 37.30
N ILE A 120 2.57 -21.25 37.51
CA ILE A 120 1.26 -20.92 36.93
C ILE A 120 1.41 -19.78 35.93
N GLU A 121 0.93 -20.01 34.71
CA GLU A 121 0.97 -19.06 33.60
C GLU A 121 -0.40 -18.94 32.95
N VAL A 122 -0.67 -17.77 32.36
CA VAL A 122 -1.86 -17.54 31.53
C VAL A 122 -1.40 -17.36 30.10
N ILE A 123 -1.80 -18.28 29.22
CA ILE A 123 -1.58 -18.19 27.78
C ILE A 123 -2.83 -17.58 27.16
N PHE A 124 -2.68 -16.55 26.35
CA PHE A 124 -3.81 -15.85 25.74
C PHE A 124 -3.52 -15.35 24.34
N VAL A 125 -4.59 -15.19 23.57
CA VAL A 125 -4.54 -14.72 22.18
C VAL A 125 -4.76 -13.21 22.11
N ASP A 126 -4.03 -12.52 21.24
CA ASP A 126 -4.14 -11.07 21.04
C ASP A 126 -3.78 -10.66 19.60
N GLY A 127 -3.63 -9.35 19.36
CA GLY A 127 -3.32 -8.80 18.03
C GLY A 127 -4.50 -8.98 17.07
N TRP A 128 -5.69 -8.59 17.51
CA TRP A 128 -6.94 -8.85 16.79
C TRP A 128 -7.05 -8.01 15.51
N GLU A 129 -7.21 -8.69 14.37
CA GLU A 129 -7.46 -8.08 13.07
C GLU A 129 -8.91 -8.26 12.62
N ARG A 130 -9.45 -7.22 11.96
CA ARG A 130 -10.80 -7.24 11.38
C ARG A 130 -10.84 -8.11 10.13
N THR A 131 -11.75 -9.07 10.10
CA THR A 131 -12.01 -9.93 8.94
C THR A 131 -13.43 -9.73 8.42
N LEU A 132 -13.60 -9.73 7.09
CA LEU A 132 -14.88 -9.57 6.40
C LEU A 132 -15.35 -10.92 5.84
N HIS A 133 -16.62 -11.25 6.08
CA HIS A 133 -17.29 -12.42 5.53
C HIS A 133 -18.47 -11.95 4.66
N PHE A 134 -18.55 -12.43 3.43
CA PHE A 134 -19.62 -12.11 2.48
C PHE A 134 -20.51 -13.32 2.30
N LEU A 135 -21.64 -13.34 2.99
CA LEU A 135 -22.56 -14.48 2.96
C LEU A 135 -23.22 -14.62 1.58
N PRO A 136 -23.76 -15.82 1.23
CA PRO A 136 -24.48 -16.01 -0.02
C PRO A 136 -25.73 -15.14 -0.16
N SER A 137 -26.25 -14.61 0.96
CA SER A 137 -27.32 -13.60 0.99
C SER A 137 -26.89 -12.21 0.52
N GLY A 138 -25.59 -11.97 0.35
CA GLY A 138 -25.00 -10.65 0.12
C GLY A 138 -24.71 -9.85 1.40
N GLU A 139 -25.06 -10.38 2.57
CA GLU A 139 -24.77 -9.75 3.86
C GLU A 139 -23.27 -9.79 4.16
N CYS A 140 -22.71 -8.65 4.58
CA CYS A 140 -21.34 -8.53 5.04
C CYS A 140 -21.31 -8.67 6.56
N VAL A 141 -20.71 -9.75 7.06
CA VAL A 141 -20.51 -10.02 8.48
C VAL A 141 -19.07 -9.71 8.88
N HIS A 142 -18.91 -8.97 9.97
CA HIS A 142 -17.61 -8.64 10.53
C HIS A 142 -17.21 -9.62 11.64
N SER A 143 -15.97 -10.09 11.62
CA SER A 143 -15.36 -10.86 12.70
C SER A 143 -13.98 -10.30 13.06
N ALA A 144 -13.41 -10.79 14.17
CA ALA A 144 -12.05 -10.46 14.59
C ALA A 144 -11.24 -11.74 14.79
N VAL A 145 -10.01 -11.74 14.31
CA VAL A 145 -9.11 -12.91 14.31
C VAL A 145 -7.81 -12.54 15.03
N PRO A 146 -7.33 -13.33 16.00
CA PRO A 146 -6.06 -13.03 16.66
C PRO A 146 -4.90 -13.41 15.74
N THR A 147 -3.88 -12.56 15.69
CA THR A 147 -2.65 -12.79 14.90
C THR A 147 -1.50 -13.32 15.74
N THR A 148 -1.55 -13.14 17.06
CA THR A 148 -0.47 -13.51 17.97
C THR A 148 -0.98 -14.09 19.28
N HIS A 149 -0.07 -14.60 20.10
CA HIS A 149 -0.33 -15.04 21.45
C HIS A 149 0.75 -14.54 22.41
N HIS A 150 0.39 -14.47 23.68
CA HIS A 150 1.27 -14.02 24.75
C HIS A 150 1.13 -14.93 25.96
N VAL A 151 2.17 -14.95 26.80
CA VAL A 151 2.22 -15.72 28.03
C VAL A 151 2.53 -14.78 29.19
N LEU A 152 1.69 -14.85 30.22
CA LEU A 152 1.87 -14.09 31.46
C LEU A 152 2.17 -15.04 32.60
N HIS A 153 3.39 -14.98 33.10
CA HIS A 153 3.73 -15.59 34.39
C HIS A 153 2.91 -14.92 35.50
N CYS A 154 2.21 -15.74 36.28
CA CYS A 154 1.32 -15.27 37.33
C CYS A 154 1.87 -15.53 38.73
N ALA A 155 2.33 -16.75 38.99
CA ALA A 155 2.95 -17.10 40.27
C ALA A 155 3.67 -18.46 40.22
N ASP A 156 4.39 -18.76 41.31
CA ASP A 156 4.92 -20.08 41.63
C ASP A 156 4.28 -20.58 42.94
N LEU A 157 3.75 -21.79 42.95
CA LEU A 157 3.11 -22.43 44.11
C LEU A 157 3.88 -23.66 44.60
N ASP A 158 3.76 -23.97 45.89
CA ASP A 158 4.15 -25.28 46.41
C ASP A 158 3.15 -26.35 45.93
N THR A 159 3.63 -27.51 45.52
CA THR A 159 2.83 -28.65 45.06
C THR A 159 1.72 -29.04 46.07
N LYS A 160 1.96 -28.86 47.38
CA LYS A 160 0.95 -29.14 48.43
C LYS A 160 -0.22 -28.16 48.41
N VAL A 161 0.05 -26.91 48.04
CA VAL A 161 -0.93 -25.81 48.00
C VAL A 161 -1.64 -25.76 46.65
N GLU A 162 -1.00 -26.26 45.59
CA GLU A 162 -1.59 -26.35 44.25
C GLU A 162 -2.87 -27.20 44.23
N ALA A 163 -2.97 -28.24 45.05
CA ALA A 163 -4.17 -29.06 45.16
C ALA A 163 -5.44 -28.26 45.54
N GLU A 164 -5.29 -27.14 46.24
CA GLU A 164 -6.39 -26.24 46.63
C GLU A 164 -6.62 -25.10 45.62
N PHE A 165 -5.74 -24.96 44.63
CA PHE A 165 -5.78 -23.89 43.63
C PHE A 165 -7.04 -23.92 42.78
N SER A 166 -7.38 -25.05 42.15
CA SER A 166 -8.54 -25.12 41.25
C SER A 166 -9.83 -24.71 41.96
N THR A 167 -10.04 -25.16 43.21
CA THR A 167 -11.21 -24.84 44.02
C THR A 167 -11.23 -23.36 44.40
N SER A 168 -10.11 -22.83 44.89
CA SER A 168 -10.00 -21.42 45.30
C SER A 168 -10.08 -20.46 44.11
N PHE A 169 -9.52 -20.84 42.96
CA PHE A 169 -9.61 -20.09 41.71
C PHE A 169 -11.05 -20.02 41.22
N SER A 170 -11.76 -21.16 41.23
CA SER A 170 -13.17 -21.25 40.82
C SER A 170 -14.05 -20.38 41.72
N ALA A 171 -13.85 -20.44 43.04
CA ALA A 171 -14.58 -19.63 44.01
C ALA A 171 -14.37 -18.12 43.76
N LYS A 172 -13.11 -17.67 43.61
CA LYS A 172 -12.79 -16.25 43.33
C LYS A 172 -13.28 -15.79 41.96
N LEU A 173 -13.22 -16.65 40.95
CA LEU A 173 -13.75 -16.36 39.62
C LEU A 173 -15.28 -16.19 39.66
N SER A 174 -15.99 -17.09 40.34
CA SER A 174 -17.44 -17.00 40.55
C SER A 174 -17.84 -15.77 41.35
N GLU A 175 -17.10 -15.45 42.43
CA GLU A 175 -17.31 -14.22 43.20
C GLU A 175 -17.18 -12.99 42.30
N ALA A 176 -16.09 -12.89 41.52
CA ALA A 176 -15.88 -11.78 40.61
C ALA A 176 -16.98 -11.69 39.52
N GLN A 177 -17.47 -12.82 39.01
CA GLN A 177 -18.55 -12.87 38.00
C GLN A 177 -19.91 -12.35 38.51
N THR A 178 -20.15 -12.32 39.83
CA THR A 178 -21.40 -11.79 40.40
C THR A 178 -21.48 -10.27 40.44
N ARG A 179 -20.34 -9.56 40.29
CA ARG A 179 -20.25 -8.09 40.36
C ARG A 179 -20.87 -7.43 39.11
N ARG A 180 -21.84 -6.52 39.28
CA ARG A 180 -22.59 -5.88 38.18
C ARG A 180 -22.46 -4.34 38.20
N ALA A 181 -22.79 -3.69 37.08
CA ALA A 181 -22.84 -2.22 36.95
C ALA A 181 -21.53 -1.49 37.35
N SER A 182 -21.57 -0.52 38.27
CA SER A 182 -20.41 0.29 38.68
C SER A 182 -19.28 -0.52 39.36
N GLU A 183 -19.62 -1.67 39.95
CA GLU A 183 -18.66 -2.60 40.55
C GLU A 183 -17.90 -3.43 39.50
N ARG A 184 -18.40 -3.44 38.26
CA ARG A 184 -17.79 -4.15 37.13
C ARG A 184 -16.55 -3.44 36.58
N SER A 185 -16.56 -2.12 36.60
CA SER A 185 -15.44 -1.29 36.10
C SER A 185 -14.35 -1.07 37.16
N ALA A 186 -14.58 -1.51 38.40
CA ALA A 186 -13.72 -1.39 39.58
C ALA A 186 -12.95 -0.05 39.65
N PRO A 187 -13.56 1.02 40.17
CA PRO A 187 -12.78 2.19 40.58
C PRO A 187 -11.81 1.76 41.69
N HIS A 188 -10.53 2.14 41.60
CA HIS A 188 -9.47 1.93 42.62
C HIS A 188 -8.87 0.52 42.75
N ASN A 189 -8.30 -0.05 41.67
CA ASN A 189 -7.49 -1.29 41.69
C ASN A 189 -8.19 -2.57 42.19
N GLN A 190 -9.52 -2.56 42.35
CA GLN A 190 -10.28 -3.76 42.73
C GLN A 190 -10.50 -4.70 41.52
N LEU A 191 -10.83 -5.98 41.78
CA LEU A 191 -11.15 -6.97 40.74
C LEU A 191 -12.53 -6.68 40.11
N GLY A 192 -12.58 -5.89 39.05
CA GLY A 192 -13.79 -5.70 38.23
C GLY A 192 -13.93 -6.80 37.17
N HIS A 193 -15.15 -7.27 36.90
CA HIS A 193 -15.40 -8.35 35.92
C HIS A 193 -15.30 -7.86 34.46
N GLN A 194 -14.07 -7.93 33.93
CA GLN A 194 -13.75 -7.71 32.51
C GLN A 194 -13.54 -9.04 31.80
N LYS A 195 -14.00 -9.16 30.54
CA LYS A 195 -13.78 -10.35 29.71
C LYS A 195 -12.41 -10.29 29.01
N THR A 196 -11.36 -10.13 29.81
CA THR A 196 -9.97 -9.96 29.34
C THR A 196 -9.06 -11.04 29.92
N PRO A 197 -7.97 -11.44 29.22
CA PRO A 197 -6.94 -12.31 29.77
C PRO A 197 -6.30 -11.75 31.04
N GLN A 198 -6.11 -10.43 31.09
CA GLN A 198 -5.51 -9.78 32.24
C GLN A 198 -6.35 -9.91 33.52
N PHE A 199 -7.68 -9.89 33.38
CA PHE A 199 -8.58 -10.16 34.49
C PHE A 199 -8.34 -11.55 35.06
N ILE A 200 -8.17 -12.57 34.20
CA ILE A 200 -7.84 -13.92 34.65
C ILE A 200 -6.48 -13.97 35.34
N ALA A 201 -5.45 -13.32 34.80
CA ALA A 201 -4.15 -13.22 35.47
C ALA A 201 -4.25 -12.56 36.86
N ALA A 202 -5.12 -11.56 37.03
CA ALA A 202 -5.40 -10.93 38.32
C ALA A 202 -6.10 -11.89 39.30
N VAL A 203 -7.09 -12.67 38.83
CA VAL A 203 -7.76 -13.71 39.62
C VAL A 203 -6.76 -14.78 40.06
N VAL A 204 -5.87 -15.24 39.17
CA VAL A 204 -4.80 -16.19 39.51
C VAL A 204 -3.91 -15.65 40.63
N ARG A 205 -3.37 -14.43 40.47
CA ARG A 205 -2.52 -13.79 41.50
C ARG A 205 -3.23 -13.62 42.84
N CYS A 206 -4.49 -13.20 42.82
CA CYS A 206 -5.30 -13.06 44.03
C CYS A 206 -5.62 -14.42 44.68
N THR A 207 -5.73 -15.49 43.89
CA THR A 207 -5.92 -16.86 44.39
C THR A 207 -4.67 -17.34 45.10
N VAL A 208 -3.51 -17.19 44.45
CA VAL A 208 -2.21 -17.59 44.98
C VAL A 208 -1.88 -16.83 46.27
N ASN A 209 -2.08 -15.51 46.29
CA ASN A 209 -1.84 -14.72 47.50
C ASN A 209 -2.70 -15.18 48.69
N SER A 210 -3.98 -15.51 48.46
CA SER A 210 -4.85 -16.02 49.53
C SER A 210 -4.41 -17.39 50.04
N LEU A 211 -3.91 -18.26 49.16
CA LEU A 211 -3.42 -19.59 49.54
C LEU A 211 -2.08 -19.53 50.30
N MET A 212 -1.22 -18.56 49.98
CA MET A 212 0.07 -18.38 50.66
C MET A 212 -0.06 -17.68 52.03
N GLN A 213 -1.12 -16.88 52.24
CA GLN A 213 -1.32 -16.06 53.44
C GLN A 213 -2.20 -16.72 54.51
N GLY A 214 -2.02 -18.01 54.81
CA GLY A 214 -2.69 -18.69 55.93
C GLY A 214 -2.44 -18.12 57.35
N VAL A 215 -1.95 -16.88 57.48
CA VAL A 215 -1.64 -16.17 58.73
C VAL A 215 -2.12 -14.74 58.61
N SER A 216 -2.99 -14.34 59.54
CA SER A 216 -3.60 -13.03 59.68
C SER A 216 -2.57 -11.88 59.58
N GLN A 217 -2.73 -10.97 58.62
CA GLN A 217 -2.72 -9.52 58.87
C GLN A 217 -3.08 -8.69 57.63
N VAL A 218 -3.74 -7.57 57.94
CA VAL A 218 -4.25 -6.51 57.10
C VAL A 218 -3.13 -5.86 56.28
N GLY A 219 -3.23 -5.91 54.95
CA GLY A 219 -2.27 -5.29 54.03
C GLY A 219 -2.63 -5.59 52.57
N SER A 220 -3.70 -4.96 52.09
CA SER A 220 -4.30 -5.12 50.76
C SER A 220 -3.30 -4.94 49.60
N ILE A 221 -2.66 -6.02 49.15
CA ILE A 221 -2.08 -6.09 47.79
C ILE A 221 -3.20 -6.46 46.83
N THR A 222 -4.00 -5.47 46.45
CA THR A 222 -4.96 -5.60 45.33
C THR A 222 -4.16 -5.72 44.04
N ALA A 223 -3.93 -6.95 43.60
CA ALA A 223 -3.36 -7.23 42.28
C ALA A 223 -4.43 -6.97 41.21
N GLY A 224 -4.77 -5.70 40.97
CA GLY A 224 -5.71 -5.30 39.92
C GLY A 224 -5.22 -5.70 38.52
N PRO A 225 -6.14 -5.82 37.54
CA PRO A 225 -5.76 -6.11 36.16
C PRO A 225 -4.89 -4.97 35.60
N LYS A 226 -3.70 -5.30 35.10
CA LYS A 226 -2.83 -4.37 34.37
C LYS A 226 -3.37 -4.22 32.94
N GLY A 227 -4.19 -3.21 32.65
CA GLY A 227 -4.84 -3.03 31.35
C GLY A 227 -3.90 -3.16 30.13
N GLY A 228 -4.46 -3.28 28.93
CA GLY A 228 -3.69 -3.42 27.69
C GLY A 228 -3.94 -4.71 26.89
N THR A 229 -4.81 -5.60 27.37
CA THR A 229 -5.29 -6.76 26.61
C THR A 229 -6.69 -6.52 26.06
N THR A 230 -6.98 -7.03 24.87
CA THR A 230 -8.29 -6.86 24.22
C THR A 230 -9.42 -7.58 24.99
N ASP A 231 -10.55 -6.91 25.21
CA ASP A 231 -11.77 -7.54 25.75
C ASP A 231 -12.39 -8.43 24.68
N VAL A 232 -12.51 -9.73 24.93
CA VAL A 232 -13.04 -10.74 23.99
C VAL A 232 -14.56 -10.97 24.11
N GLY A 233 -15.21 -10.25 25.02
CA GLY A 233 -16.65 -10.20 25.22
C GLY A 233 -17.38 -9.23 24.28
N LEU A 234 -18.66 -9.01 24.56
CA LEU A 234 -19.59 -8.18 23.77
C LEU A 234 -19.55 -6.67 24.15
N HIS A 235 -18.64 -6.24 25.02
CA HIS A 235 -18.70 -4.92 25.66
C HIS A 235 -18.47 -3.73 24.74
N THR A 236 -17.84 -3.95 23.59
CA THR A 236 -17.59 -2.93 22.56
C THR A 236 -18.63 -2.94 21.43
N GLY A 237 -19.71 -3.73 21.56
CA GLY A 237 -20.64 -3.99 20.46
C GLY A 237 -20.06 -4.95 19.40
N GLY A 238 -20.93 -5.65 18.67
CA GLY A 238 -20.54 -6.62 17.63
C GLY A 238 -20.71 -8.09 18.03
N ARG A 239 -20.15 -9.01 17.24
CA ARG A 239 -20.20 -10.46 17.48
C ARG A 239 -19.14 -10.90 18.50
N ALA A 240 -19.42 -11.98 19.23
CA ALA A 240 -18.40 -12.59 20.10
C ALA A 240 -17.24 -13.13 19.25
N ARG A 241 -16.02 -13.09 19.81
CA ARG A 241 -14.81 -13.54 19.12
C ARG A 241 -14.65 -15.05 19.28
N ASP A 242 -14.40 -15.77 18.18
CA ASP A 242 -14.04 -17.19 18.20
C ASP A 242 -12.61 -17.38 18.70
N THR A 243 -12.50 -17.78 19.96
CA THR A 243 -11.25 -17.96 20.69
C THR A 243 -10.86 -19.43 20.85
N CYS A 244 -11.79 -20.37 20.70
CA CYS A 244 -11.57 -21.78 21.05
C CYS A 244 -10.39 -22.40 20.29
N TRP A 245 -10.41 -22.37 18.95
CA TRP A 245 -9.30 -22.93 18.15
C TRP A 245 -8.01 -22.11 18.30
N ALA A 246 -8.13 -20.79 18.40
CA ALA A 246 -6.98 -19.90 18.51
C ALA A 246 -6.18 -20.14 19.80
N ILE A 247 -6.84 -20.40 20.93
CA ILE A 247 -6.18 -20.71 22.20
C ILE A 247 -5.47 -22.07 22.11
N VAL A 248 -6.13 -23.10 21.55
CA VAL A 248 -5.50 -24.42 21.37
C VAL A 248 -4.27 -24.32 20.48
N LYS A 249 -4.36 -23.56 19.37
CA LYS A 249 -3.24 -23.26 18.49
C LYS A 249 -2.09 -22.56 19.25
N ALA A 250 -2.40 -21.55 20.07
CA ALA A 250 -1.41 -20.82 20.88
C ALA A 250 -0.70 -21.73 21.89
N VAL A 251 -1.44 -22.65 22.54
CA VAL A 251 -0.85 -23.64 23.46
C VAL A 251 0.12 -24.57 22.74
N ILE A 252 -0.26 -25.06 21.55
CA ILE A 252 0.59 -25.91 20.72
C ILE A 252 1.86 -25.15 20.33
N GLU A 253 1.71 -23.93 19.81
CA GLU A 253 2.83 -23.10 19.35
C GLU A 253 3.79 -22.75 20.50
N HIS A 254 3.26 -22.44 21.69
CA HIS A 254 4.08 -22.06 22.85
C HIS A 254 4.85 -23.23 23.46
N ASN A 255 4.27 -24.43 23.49
CA ASN A 255 4.84 -25.60 24.18
C ASN A 255 5.58 -26.57 23.24
N LEU A 256 5.79 -26.18 21.99
CA LEU A 256 6.68 -26.90 21.09
C LEU A 256 8.12 -26.44 21.32
N ASP A 257 8.92 -27.31 21.93
CA ASP A 257 10.34 -27.05 22.28
C ASP A 257 11.28 -27.01 21.04
N CYS A 258 10.75 -27.13 19.82
CA CYS A 258 11.50 -27.10 18.56
C CYS A 258 11.27 -25.78 17.80
N GLU A 259 12.08 -25.51 16.76
CA GLU A 259 11.95 -24.32 15.92
C GLU A 259 10.52 -24.12 15.36
N PRO A 260 10.11 -22.88 15.03
CA PRO A 260 8.78 -22.57 14.46
C PRO A 260 8.40 -23.41 13.23
N GLY A 261 9.40 -24.00 12.56
CA GLY A 261 9.22 -24.92 11.45
C GLY A 261 8.39 -26.17 11.78
N LEU A 262 8.58 -26.81 12.95
CA LEU A 262 7.83 -28.01 13.33
C LEU A 262 6.34 -27.69 13.51
N PHE A 263 6.05 -26.56 14.17
CA PHE A 263 4.68 -26.05 14.29
C PHE A 263 4.04 -25.82 12.92
N ARG A 264 4.74 -25.10 12.02
CA ARG A 264 4.24 -24.81 10.66
C ARG A 264 4.01 -26.07 9.84
N LYS A 265 4.94 -27.03 9.86
CA LYS A 265 4.79 -28.36 9.23
C LYS A 265 3.54 -29.06 9.74
N THR A 266 3.35 -29.08 11.05
CA THR A 266 2.20 -29.72 11.69
C THR A 266 0.88 -29.06 11.29
N MET A 267 0.84 -27.72 11.25
CA MET A 267 -0.35 -26.98 10.81
C MET A 267 -0.68 -27.21 9.33
N VAL A 268 0.32 -27.33 8.46
CA VAL A 268 0.13 -27.68 7.05
C VAL A 268 -0.42 -29.10 6.92
N ALA A 269 0.17 -30.07 7.62
CA ALA A 269 -0.31 -31.45 7.62
C ALA A 269 -1.76 -31.56 8.12
N LEU A 270 -2.11 -30.82 9.17
CA LEU A 270 -3.47 -30.75 9.72
C LEU A 270 -4.45 -30.20 8.69
N LYS A 271 -4.14 -29.07 8.04
CA LYS A 271 -5.00 -28.46 7.01
C LYS A 271 -5.20 -29.40 5.82
N LEU A 272 -4.13 -30.05 5.34
CA LEU A 272 -4.22 -31.02 4.25
C LEU A 272 -5.07 -32.25 4.63
N LYS A 273 -4.95 -32.74 5.88
CA LYS A 273 -5.79 -33.85 6.36
C LYS A 273 -7.26 -33.48 6.39
N LEU A 274 -7.59 -32.30 6.89
CA LEU A 274 -8.98 -31.80 6.90
C LEU A 274 -9.53 -31.61 5.49
N LEU A 275 -8.73 -31.10 4.56
CA LEU A 275 -9.10 -30.99 3.16
C LEU A 275 -9.38 -32.35 2.54
N GLN A 276 -8.52 -33.34 2.78
CA GLN A 276 -8.75 -34.71 2.31
C GLN A 276 -10.02 -35.32 2.90
N MET A 277 -10.30 -35.10 4.20
CA MET A 277 -11.54 -35.57 4.83
C MET A 277 -12.78 -34.89 4.22
N ALA A 278 -12.74 -33.56 4.02
CA ALA A 278 -13.83 -32.83 3.38
C ALA A 278 -14.08 -33.30 1.94
N MET A 279 -13.01 -33.63 1.20
CA MET A 279 -13.14 -34.20 -0.15
C MET A 279 -13.77 -35.60 -0.14
N SER A 280 -13.36 -36.47 0.77
CA SER A 280 -13.97 -37.81 0.88
C SER A 280 -15.46 -37.72 1.19
N ASN A 281 -15.87 -36.81 2.08
CA ASN A 281 -17.29 -36.57 2.36
C ASN A 281 -18.01 -36.02 1.11
N ALA A 282 -17.38 -35.10 0.38
CA ALA A 282 -17.93 -34.56 -0.86
C ALA A 282 -18.11 -35.65 -1.94
N GLU A 283 -17.18 -36.59 -2.09
CA GLU A 283 -17.30 -37.69 -3.06
C GLU A 283 -18.57 -38.53 -2.87
N GLU A 284 -18.95 -38.76 -1.61
CA GLU A 284 -20.17 -39.52 -1.28
C GLU A 284 -21.46 -38.73 -1.63
N GLU A 285 -21.43 -37.40 -1.55
CA GLU A 285 -22.59 -36.53 -1.71
C GLU A 285 -22.80 -36.02 -3.14
N PHE A 286 -21.73 -35.78 -3.91
CA PHE A 286 -21.80 -35.07 -5.20
C PHE A 286 -22.60 -35.78 -6.30
N GLY A 287 -22.81 -37.08 -6.17
CA GLY A 287 -23.70 -37.82 -7.07
C GLY A 287 -25.19 -37.47 -6.92
N ARG A 288 -25.58 -36.86 -5.78
CA ARG A 288 -26.97 -36.59 -5.41
C ARG A 288 -27.23 -35.13 -5.04
N ILE A 289 -26.18 -34.34 -4.85
CA ILE A 289 -26.29 -32.91 -4.51
C ILE A 289 -26.91 -32.12 -5.68
N ASN A 290 -27.69 -31.09 -5.35
CA ASN A 290 -28.16 -30.17 -6.37
C ASN A 290 -27.01 -29.23 -6.81
N VAL A 291 -27.12 -28.64 -8.01
CA VAL A 291 -26.06 -27.81 -8.59
C VAL A 291 -25.65 -26.65 -7.67
N LYS A 292 -26.60 -26.00 -7.01
CA LYS A 292 -26.34 -24.82 -6.16
C LYS A 292 -25.50 -25.19 -4.94
N ASP A 293 -25.92 -26.22 -4.21
CA ASP A 293 -25.22 -26.68 -3.01
C ASP A 293 -23.88 -27.35 -3.35
N GLY A 294 -23.81 -28.00 -4.51
CA GLY A 294 -22.57 -28.51 -5.09
C GLY A 294 -21.56 -27.39 -5.37
N CYS A 295 -21.98 -26.30 -6.00
CA CYS A 295 -21.10 -25.14 -6.25
C CYS A 295 -20.56 -24.56 -4.93
N MET A 296 -21.40 -24.39 -3.90
CA MET A 296 -20.94 -23.90 -2.59
C MET A 296 -19.90 -24.84 -1.95
N SER A 297 -20.09 -26.15 -2.10
CA SER A 297 -19.16 -27.15 -1.58
C SER A 297 -17.83 -27.15 -2.34
N VAL A 298 -17.85 -26.95 -3.66
CA VAL A 298 -16.62 -26.76 -4.47
C VAL A 298 -15.87 -25.49 -4.03
N ASP A 299 -16.58 -24.39 -3.80
CA ASP A 299 -15.98 -23.14 -3.34
C ASP A 299 -15.29 -23.31 -1.97
N ASP A 300 -15.90 -24.08 -1.06
CA ASP A 300 -15.27 -24.44 0.21
C ASP A 300 -13.96 -25.22 0.00
N LEU A 301 -13.99 -26.26 -0.84
CA LEU A 301 -12.82 -27.09 -1.11
C LEU A 301 -11.68 -26.28 -1.76
N PHE A 302 -12.00 -25.38 -2.69
CA PHE A 302 -10.99 -24.49 -3.28
C PHE A 302 -10.44 -23.50 -2.27
N TYR A 303 -11.28 -22.94 -1.40
CA TYR A 303 -10.82 -22.05 -0.35
C TYR A 303 -9.89 -22.77 0.64
N MET A 304 -10.24 -23.99 1.05
CA MET A 304 -9.38 -24.83 1.90
C MET A 304 -8.05 -25.15 1.22
N LEU A 305 -8.06 -25.46 -0.07
CA LEU A 305 -6.85 -25.68 -0.85
C LEU A 305 -5.99 -24.43 -0.90
N GLN A 306 -6.58 -23.25 -1.14
CA GLN A 306 -5.87 -21.97 -1.17
C GLN A 306 -5.17 -21.68 0.16
N VAL A 307 -5.88 -21.81 1.28
CA VAL A 307 -5.32 -21.58 2.63
C VAL A 307 -4.19 -22.58 2.94
N SER A 308 -4.32 -23.82 2.46
CA SER A 308 -3.27 -24.85 2.63
C SER A 308 -2.03 -24.53 1.80
N VAL A 309 -2.22 -24.14 0.53
CA VAL A 309 -1.13 -23.76 -0.39
C VAL A 309 -0.37 -22.55 0.14
N GLN A 310 -1.06 -21.54 0.69
CA GLN A 310 -0.41 -20.38 1.28
C GLN A 310 0.55 -20.77 2.42
N SER A 311 0.11 -21.66 3.33
CA SER A 311 1.00 -22.16 4.39
C SER A 311 2.13 -23.06 3.87
N ILE A 312 1.96 -23.74 2.73
CA ILE A 312 3.04 -24.47 2.06
C ILE A 312 4.07 -23.50 1.47
N VAL A 313 3.63 -22.38 0.88
CA VAL A 313 4.52 -21.33 0.37
C VAL A 313 5.36 -20.73 1.50
N GLU A 314 4.78 -20.52 2.68
CA GLU A 314 5.53 -20.08 3.87
C GLU A 314 6.63 -21.06 4.27
N LEU A 315 6.38 -22.37 4.19
CA LEU A 315 7.41 -23.40 4.42
C LEU A 315 8.51 -23.35 3.34
N LEU A 316 8.14 -23.17 2.07
CA LEU A 316 9.10 -23.01 0.98
C LEU A 316 9.98 -21.77 1.17
N GLU A 317 9.41 -20.65 1.62
CA GLU A 317 10.17 -19.44 1.96
C GLU A 317 11.14 -19.63 3.13
N CYS A 318 10.85 -20.59 4.02
CA CYS A 318 11.72 -20.96 5.13
C CYS A 318 12.76 -22.04 4.76
N GLY A 319 12.91 -22.37 3.47
CA GLY A 319 13.93 -23.32 2.98
C GLY A 319 13.53 -24.80 3.00
N TYR A 320 12.26 -25.12 3.27
CA TYR A 320 11.80 -26.52 3.24
C TYR A 320 11.54 -27.02 1.81
N ASP A 321 11.85 -28.29 1.55
CA ASP A 321 11.44 -28.96 0.31
C ASP A 321 9.96 -29.32 0.37
N VAL A 322 9.16 -28.66 -0.47
CA VAL A 322 7.71 -28.84 -0.58
C VAL A 322 7.29 -29.65 -1.82
N SER A 323 8.23 -30.28 -2.53
CA SER A 323 7.95 -30.97 -3.80
C SER A 323 6.87 -32.05 -3.69
N VAL A 324 6.86 -32.81 -2.58
CA VAL A 324 5.83 -33.82 -2.29
C VAL A 324 4.47 -33.16 -2.00
N LEU A 325 4.45 -32.11 -1.18
CA LEU A 325 3.22 -31.38 -0.85
C LEU A 325 2.62 -30.71 -2.10
N LYS A 326 3.46 -30.16 -2.99
CA LYS A 326 3.03 -29.61 -4.28
C LYS A 326 2.31 -30.67 -5.13
N LYS A 327 2.87 -31.89 -5.22
CA LYS A 327 2.22 -33.00 -5.94
C LYS A 327 0.88 -33.37 -5.30
N GLN A 328 0.82 -33.45 -3.96
CA GLN A 328 -0.43 -33.72 -3.24
C GLN A 328 -1.50 -32.65 -3.51
N CYS A 329 -1.14 -31.36 -3.48
CA CYS A 329 -2.04 -30.26 -3.83
C CYS A 329 -2.53 -30.34 -5.28
N ALA A 330 -1.67 -30.74 -6.22
CA ALA A 330 -2.07 -30.94 -7.62
C ALA A 330 -3.08 -32.09 -7.78
N THR A 331 -2.88 -33.21 -7.07
CA THR A 331 -3.86 -34.31 -7.03
C THR A 331 -5.19 -33.86 -6.42
N ILE A 332 -5.15 -33.10 -5.32
CA ILE A 332 -6.35 -32.55 -4.69
C ILE A 332 -7.08 -31.61 -5.66
N ARG A 333 -6.36 -30.70 -6.31
CA ARG A 333 -6.91 -29.78 -7.33
C ARG A 333 -7.64 -30.54 -8.42
N SER A 334 -7.00 -31.55 -9.01
CA SER A 334 -7.57 -32.37 -10.08
C SER A 334 -8.86 -33.09 -9.65
N ARG A 335 -8.95 -33.56 -8.40
CA ARG A 335 -10.19 -34.15 -7.86
C ARG A 335 -11.31 -33.11 -7.71
N ILE A 336 -10.99 -31.91 -7.21
CA ILE A 336 -12.00 -30.83 -7.13
C ILE A 336 -12.48 -30.43 -8.52
N ASP A 337 -11.59 -30.36 -9.51
CA ASP A 337 -11.97 -30.12 -10.92
C ASP A 337 -12.91 -31.21 -11.44
N GLY A 338 -12.71 -32.48 -11.05
CA GLY A 338 -13.67 -33.56 -11.34
C GLY A 338 -15.07 -33.32 -10.76
N PHE A 339 -15.19 -32.73 -9.57
CA PHE A 339 -16.49 -32.33 -9.02
C PHE A 339 -17.14 -31.20 -9.83
N VAL A 340 -16.34 -30.22 -10.27
CA VAL A 340 -16.80 -29.16 -11.17
C VAL A 340 -17.34 -29.74 -12.46
N ASP A 341 -16.66 -30.73 -13.05
CA ASP A 341 -17.11 -31.40 -14.27
C ASP A 341 -18.44 -32.12 -14.07
N ILE A 342 -18.66 -32.78 -12.93
CA ILE A 342 -19.95 -33.40 -12.59
C ILE A 342 -21.06 -32.34 -12.55
N LEU A 343 -20.84 -31.21 -11.87
CA LEU A 343 -21.82 -30.12 -11.77
C LEU A 343 -22.08 -29.45 -13.14
N ASN A 344 -21.04 -29.24 -13.93
CA ASN A 344 -21.14 -28.72 -15.29
C ASN A 344 -21.95 -29.66 -16.16
N HIS A 345 -21.73 -30.98 -16.07
CA HIS A 345 -22.50 -31.97 -16.80
C HIS A 345 -23.98 -31.99 -16.38
N GLN A 346 -24.26 -31.92 -15.08
CA GLN A 346 -25.64 -31.79 -14.57
C GLN A 346 -26.33 -30.50 -15.07
N THR A 347 -25.58 -29.40 -15.15
CA THR A 347 -26.08 -28.13 -15.67
C THR A 347 -26.34 -28.23 -17.17
N ALA A 348 -25.39 -28.77 -17.94
CA ALA A 348 -25.50 -28.97 -19.38
C ALA A 348 -26.69 -29.86 -19.77
N LYS A 349 -27.05 -30.86 -18.93
CA LYS A 349 -28.27 -31.68 -19.13
C LYS A 349 -29.56 -30.85 -19.20
N LYS A 350 -29.60 -29.65 -18.60
CA LYS A 350 -30.75 -28.73 -18.69
C LYS A 350 -30.78 -27.94 -20.01
N TYR A 351 -29.66 -27.87 -20.70
CA TYR A 351 -29.47 -27.11 -21.95
C TYR A 351 -29.25 -28.04 -23.16
N VAL A 352 -29.75 -29.27 -23.08
CA VAL A 352 -29.76 -30.19 -24.22
C VAL A 352 -30.63 -29.59 -25.32
N LEU A 353 -30.09 -29.58 -26.55
CA LEU A 353 -30.82 -29.08 -27.71
C LEU A 353 -32.19 -29.76 -27.80
N PRO A 354 -33.24 -29.00 -28.16
CA PRO A 354 -34.56 -29.57 -28.37
C PRO A 354 -34.54 -30.75 -29.34
N LYS A 355 -35.51 -31.66 -29.21
CA LYS A 355 -35.73 -32.73 -30.20
C LYS A 355 -35.85 -32.14 -31.62
N ASP A 356 -35.47 -32.92 -32.63
CA ASP A 356 -35.32 -32.52 -34.04
C ASP A 356 -36.48 -31.67 -34.58
N GLU A 357 -37.72 -31.97 -34.16
CA GLU A 357 -38.92 -31.23 -34.58
C GLU A 357 -38.94 -29.76 -34.13
N LEU A 358 -38.42 -29.44 -32.95
CA LEU A 358 -38.37 -28.06 -32.45
C LEU A 358 -37.17 -27.30 -33.06
N LEU A 359 -36.05 -28.01 -33.33
CA LEU A 359 -34.91 -27.49 -34.10
C LEU A 359 -35.33 -27.11 -35.53
N GLN A 360 -36.15 -27.94 -36.18
CA GLN A 360 -36.73 -27.63 -37.49
C GLN A 360 -37.66 -26.40 -37.45
N LYS A 361 -38.38 -26.19 -36.34
CA LYS A 361 -39.18 -24.96 -36.13
C LYS A 361 -38.29 -23.73 -35.90
N LEU A 362 -37.21 -23.86 -35.14
CA LEU A 362 -36.24 -22.78 -34.91
C LEU A 362 -35.49 -22.38 -36.19
N ASN A 363 -35.13 -23.34 -37.05
CA ASN A 363 -34.50 -23.07 -38.36
C ASN A 363 -35.40 -22.31 -39.34
N LYS A 364 -36.71 -22.28 -39.11
CA LYS A 364 -37.65 -21.46 -39.88
C LYS A 364 -37.73 -20.01 -39.38
N LEU A 365 -37.15 -19.71 -38.21
CA LEU A 365 -37.01 -18.34 -37.71
C LEU A 365 -35.82 -17.69 -38.40
N ASN A 366 -36.08 -16.69 -39.24
CA ASN A 366 -35.03 -15.90 -39.87
C ASN A 366 -34.26 -15.13 -38.81
N CYS A 367 -33.00 -15.51 -38.58
CA CYS A 367 -32.05 -14.68 -37.85
C CYS A 367 -31.40 -13.69 -38.82
N SER A 368 -31.23 -12.43 -38.40
CA SER A 368 -30.54 -11.39 -39.18
C SER A 368 -29.04 -11.67 -39.38
N MET A 369 -28.47 -12.67 -38.69
CA MET A 369 -27.07 -13.04 -38.76
C MET A 369 -26.85 -14.20 -39.74
N LYS A 370 -26.27 -13.92 -40.91
CA LYS A 370 -25.88 -14.94 -41.91
C LYS A 370 -24.48 -15.49 -41.58
N MET A 371 -24.38 -16.56 -40.81
CA MET A 371 -23.12 -17.32 -40.70
C MET A 371 -23.00 -18.32 -41.85
N ILE A 372 -21.85 -18.33 -42.52
CA ILE A 372 -21.50 -19.38 -43.49
C ILE A 372 -21.03 -20.59 -42.70
N SER A 373 -21.94 -21.55 -42.49
CA SER A 373 -21.63 -22.85 -41.91
C SER A 373 -20.68 -23.63 -42.81
N PRO A 374 -19.79 -24.48 -42.25
CA PRO A 374 -19.14 -25.51 -43.05
C PRO A 374 -20.17 -26.32 -43.83
N LYS A 375 -19.83 -26.70 -45.07
CA LYS A 375 -20.64 -27.65 -45.84
C LYS A 375 -20.66 -28.96 -45.05
N ARG A 376 -21.78 -29.29 -44.41
CA ARG A 376 -22.01 -30.61 -43.81
C ARG A 376 -22.18 -31.63 -44.93
N ILE A 377 -21.07 -32.09 -45.50
CA ILE A 377 -21.05 -33.28 -46.34
C ILE A 377 -20.53 -34.41 -45.45
N LYS A 378 -21.22 -35.55 -45.45
CA LYS A 378 -20.85 -36.76 -44.69
C LYS A 378 -19.34 -36.99 -44.77
N GLU A 379 -18.75 -37.28 -43.62
CA GLU A 379 -17.31 -37.25 -43.27
C GLU A 379 -16.37 -38.12 -44.14
N SER A 380 -16.82 -38.72 -45.24
CA SER A 380 -15.97 -39.57 -46.07
C SER A 380 -15.25 -38.84 -47.21
N HIS A 381 -15.59 -37.59 -47.56
CA HIS A 381 -14.96 -36.88 -48.69
C HIS A 381 -14.76 -35.36 -48.51
N SER A 382 -14.65 -34.81 -47.29
CA SER A 382 -14.38 -33.37 -47.14
C SER A 382 -12.92 -33.02 -47.46
N CYS A 383 -12.61 -32.85 -48.73
CA CYS A 383 -11.34 -32.26 -49.19
C CYS A 383 -11.43 -30.71 -49.16
N GLU A 384 -11.96 -30.14 -48.07
CA GLU A 384 -11.98 -28.68 -47.96
C GLU A 384 -10.54 -28.18 -47.77
N SER A 385 -10.08 -27.46 -48.78
CA SER A 385 -8.73 -26.91 -48.83
C SER A 385 -8.52 -25.96 -47.65
N LYS A 386 -7.26 -25.75 -47.25
CA LYS A 386 -6.93 -24.75 -46.22
C LYS A 386 -7.41 -23.36 -46.62
N GLU A 387 -7.43 -23.07 -47.92
CA GLU A 387 -7.83 -21.79 -48.47
C GLU A 387 -9.34 -21.55 -48.37
N GLU A 388 -10.18 -22.55 -48.68
CA GLU A 388 -11.63 -22.46 -48.50
C GLU A 388 -12.02 -22.29 -47.02
N ARG A 389 -11.31 -22.97 -46.11
CA ARG A 389 -11.47 -22.78 -44.66
C ARG A 389 -11.12 -21.36 -44.24
N ARG A 390 -10.02 -20.83 -44.76
CA ARG A 390 -9.55 -19.47 -44.48
C ARG A 390 -10.53 -18.43 -45.02
N GLN A 391 -11.03 -18.60 -46.23
CA GLN A 391 -11.95 -17.68 -46.86
C GLN A 391 -13.33 -17.69 -46.19
N ARG A 392 -13.82 -18.86 -45.74
CA ARG A 392 -15.02 -18.93 -44.91
C ARG A 392 -14.85 -18.21 -43.58
N ALA A 393 -13.73 -18.44 -42.89
CA ALA A 393 -13.42 -17.75 -41.64
C ALA A 393 -13.34 -16.23 -41.87
N TRP A 394 -12.66 -15.80 -42.93
CA TRP A 394 -12.55 -14.40 -43.34
C TRP A 394 -13.91 -13.74 -43.56
N ILE A 395 -14.82 -14.39 -44.29
CA ILE A 395 -16.17 -13.87 -44.54
C ILE A 395 -17.00 -13.85 -43.26
N ASN A 396 -16.93 -14.89 -42.43
CA ASN A 396 -17.66 -14.94 -41.16
C ASN A 396 -17.15 -13.92 -40.13
N LEU A 397 -15.91 -13.47 -40.28
CA LEU A 397 -15.27 -12.44 -39.48
C LEU A 397 -15.35 -11.04 -40.15
N ASP A 398 -16.15 -10.89 -41.21
CA ASP A 398 -16.37 -9.63 -41.93
C ASP A 398 -15.07 -8.94 -42.41
N GLY A 399 -14.09 -9.75 -42.83
CA GLY A 399 -12.82 -9.23 -43.34
C GLY A 399 -11.85 -8.69 -42.28
N CYS A 400 -11.99 -9.06 -41.01
CA CYS A 400 -11.07 -8.65 -39.94
C CYS A 400 -9.64 -9.15 -40.19
N TYR A 401 -8.68 -8.22 -40.27
CA TYR A 401 -7.25 -8.52 -40.33
C TYR A 401 -6.68 -8.77 -38.92
N PHE A 402 -6.17 -9.98 -38.66
CA PHE A 402 -5.61 -10.36 -37.36
C PHE A 402 -4.07 -10.27 -37.37
N LEU A 403 -3.52 -9.55 -36.40
CA LEU A 403 -2.08 -9.54 -36.14
C LEU A 403 -1.75 -10.58 -35.06
N SER A 404 -0.77 -11.44 -35.32
CA SER A 404 -0.29 -12.41 -34.33
C SER A 404 0.60 -11.70 -33.31
N GLY A 405 0.12 -11.60 -32.06
CA GLY A 405 0.85 -10.91 -30.99
C GLY A 405 2.22 -11.53 -30.67
N THR A 406 2.39 -12.85 -30.84
CA THR A 406 3.65 -13.54 -30.53
C THR A 406 4.77 -13.24 -31.55
N SER A 407 4.41 -12.95 -32.80
CA SER A 407 5.38 -12.83 -33.90
C SER A 407 5.53 -11.40 -34.44
N CYS A 408 4.67 -10.46 -34.06
CA CYS A 408 4.73 -9.09 -34.55
C CYS A 408 5.85 -8.27 -33.87
N THR A 409 6.24 -7.18 -34.52
CA THR A 409 7.05 -6.12 -33.93
C THR A 409 6.19 -5.14 -33.13
N LEU A 410 6.82 -4.34 -32.26
CA LEU A 410 6.09 -3.32 -31.50
C LEU A 410 5.46 -2.27 -32.43
N ASP A 411 6.17 -1.90 -33.49
CA ASP A 411 5.70 -0.91 -34.47
C ASP A 411 4.49 -1.40 -35.26
N GLU A 412 4.55 -2.63 -35.78
CA GLU A 412 3.40 -3.25 -36.44
C GLU A 412 2.19 -3.30 -35.50
N LEU A 413 2.41 -3.61 -34.22
CA LEU A 413 1.36 -3.73 -33.23
C LEU A 413 0.68 -2.39 -32.92
N VAL A 414 1.46 -1.33 -32.71
CA VAL A 414 0.96 0.03 -32.45
C VAL A 414 0.28 0.63 -33.70
N GLN A 415 0.80 0.36 -34.90
CA GLN A 415 0.15 0.82 -36.13
C GLN A 415 -1.16 0.06 -36.40
N TRP A 416 -1.14 -1.26 -36.20
CA TRP A 416 -2.32 -2.12 -36.40
C TRP A 416 -3.48 -1.74 -35.49
N SER A 417 -3.22 -1.43 -34.22
CA SER A 417 -4.26 -1.05 -33.25
C SER A 417 -4.90 0.32 -33.53
N ILE A 418 -4.20 1.22 -34.24
CA ILE A 418 -4.72 2.52 -34.69
C ILE A 418 -5.56 2.37 -35.97
N SER A 419 -5.34 1.31 -36.75
CA SER A 419 -6.10 1.07 -37.97
C SER A 419 -7.61 0.91 -37.68
N ASN A 420 -8.45 1.44 -38.57
CA ASN A 420 -9.91 1.32 -38.48
C ASN A 420 -10.45 0.03 -39.14
N ALA A 421 -9.63 -1.01 -39.21
CA ALA A 421 -9.92 -2.25 -39.93
C ALA A 421 -10.76 -3.26 -39.12
N PHE A 422 -11.42 -2.85 -38.04
CA PHE A 422 -12.14 -3.74 -37.12
C PHE A 422 -13.58 -3.27 -36.87
N PRO A 423 -14.56 -4.18 -36.86
CA PRO A 423 -15.89 -3.92 -36.33
C PRO A 423 -15.82 -3.44 -34.87
N ALA A 424 -16.56 -2.40 -34.55
CA ALA A 424 -16.58 -1.79 -33.22
C ALA A 424 -16.92 -2.79 -32.09
N SER A 425 -17.69 -3.83 -32.41
CA SER A 425 -18.14 -4.86 -31.46
C SER A 425 -17.02 -5.71 -30.87
N TYR A 426 -15.92 -5.94 -31.61
CA TYR A 426 -14.83 -6.84 -31.19
C TYR A 426 -13.47 -6.15 -31.05
N LYS A 427 -13.37 -4.89 -31.48
CA LYS A 427 -12.12 -4.09 -31.47
C LYS A 427 -11.39 -4.12 -30.12
N CYS A 428 -12.11 -3.91 -29.02
CA CYS A 428 -11.48 -3.86 -27.69
C CYS A 428 -10.86 -5.21 -27.30
N ILE A 429 -11.60 -6.32 -27.46
CA ILE A 429 -11.12 -7.65 -27.06
C ILE A 429 -9.93 -8.07 -27.90
N LEU A 430 -10.00 -7.85 -29.22
CA LEU A 430 -8.92 -8.16 -30.16
C LEU A 430 -7.63 -7.43 -29.78
N ILE A 431 -7.70 -6.10 -29.61
CA ILE A 431 -6.50 -5.31 -29.26
C ILE A 431 -5.92 -5.77 -27.91
N LEU A 432 -6.76 -5.98 -26.88
CA LEU A 432 -6.29 -6.44 -25.58
C LEU A 432 -5.56 -7.79 -25.67
N ARG A 433 -6.15 -8.79 -26.31
CA ARG A 433 -5.53 -10.13 -26.39
C ARG A 433 -4.24 -10.11 -27.20
N THR A 434 -4.19 -9.37 -28.30
CA THR A 434 -2.98 -9.27 -29.11
C THR A 434 -1.86 -8.54 -28.37
N PHE A 435 -2.17 -7.46 -27.65
CA PHE A 435 -1.21 -6.71 -26.84
C PHE A 435 -0.66 -7.55 -25.68
N GLU A 436 -1.54 -8.26 -24.98
CA GLU A 436 -1.15 -9.16 -23.89
C GLU A 436 -0.28 -10.31 -24.39
N ALA A 437 -0.67 -10.97 -25.49
CA ALA A 437 0.10 -12.04 -26.09
C ALA A 437 1.51 -11.58 -26.50
N TYR A 438 1.62 -10.38 -27.09
CA TYR A 438 2.92 -9.78 -27.40
C TYR A 438 3.78 -9.60 -26.15
N MET A 439 3.23 -8.98 -25.10
CA MET A 439 3.98 -8.70 -23.89
C MET A 439 4.39 -9.97 -23.16
N PHE A 440 3.51 -10.97 -23.09
CA PHE A 440 3.81 -12.24 -22.40
C PHE A 440 4.90 -13.02 -23.12
N GLU A 441 4.87 -13.06 -24.45
CA GLU A 441 5.92 -13.69 -25.25
C GLU A 441 7.25 -12.96 -25.08
N LYS A 442 7.26 -11.63 -25.18
CA LYS A 442 8.50 -10.85 -25.04
C LYS A 442 9.08 -10.97 -23.64
N ALA A 443 8.27 -11.04 -22.58
CA ALA A 443 8.73 -11.13 -21.20
C ALA A 443 9.74 -12.26 -20.95
N LEU A 444 9.68 -13.35 -21.73
CA LEU A 444 10.64 -14.45 -21.68
C LEU A 444 12.09 -13.97 -21.89
N LEU A 445 12.28 -12.92 -22.69
CA LEU A 445 13.58 -12.32 -23.01
C LEU A 445 14.21 -11.53 -21.85
N LEU A 446 13.46 -11.23 -20.77
CA LEU A 446 13.96 -10.41 -19.65
C LEU A 446 15.19 -11.02 -18.95
N ASN A 447 15.27 -12.35 -18.86
CA ASN A 447 16.31 -13.06 -18.12
C ASN A 447 17.32 -13.81 -19.00
N GLY A 448 17.20 -13.73 -20.34
CA GLY A 448 18.11 -14.43 -21.28
C GLY A 448 17.74 -15.88 -21.62
N ASP A 449 16.73 -16.47 -20.98
CA ASP A 449 16.28 -17.87 -21.16
C ASP A 449 15.25 -18.06 -22.29
N GLY A 450 15.35 -17.31 -23.39
CA GLY A 450 14.40 -17.43 -24.51
C GLY A 450 14.59 -18.73 -25.32
N PRO A 451 13.54 -19.28 -25.97
CA PRO A 451 13.63 -20.50 -26.80
C PRO A 451 14.58 -20.38 -28.01
N CYS A 452 15.00 -19.17 -28.35
CA CYS A 452 16.02 -18.90 -29.34
C CYS A 452 17.37 -18.70 -28.64
N GLY A 453 18.04 -19.80 -28.31
CA GLY A 453 19.44 -19.79 -27.89
C GLY A 453 20.33 -19.32 -29.03
N GLN A 454 20.51 -18.00 -29.17
CA GLN A 454 21.61 -17.34 -29.88
C GLN A 454 21.54 -15.83 -29.65
N GLY A 455 22.53 -15.30 -28.94
CA GLY A 455 22.82 -13.87 -28.87
C GLY A 455 21.95 -13.09 -27.90
N THR A 456 22.57 -12.08 -27.30
CA THR A 456 21.94 -10.86 -26.81
C THR A 456 21.02 -10.30 -27.90
N GLY A 457 19.79 -10.79 -27.99
CA GLY A 457 18.75 -10.27 -28.87
C GLY A 457 18.42 -8.87 -28.38
N ASP A 458 19.08 -7.89 -28.97
CA ASP A 458 18.86 -6.47 -28.76
C ASP A 458 17.38 -6.21 -29.04
N ILE A 459 16.58 -5.98 -27.98
CA ILE A 459 15.18 -5.60 -28.14
C ILE A 459 15.25 -4.14 -28.59
N THR A 460 15.43 -3.95 -29.88
CA THR A 460 15.48 -2.66 -30.55
C THR A 460 14.09 -2.07 -30.62
N PHE A 461 13.59 -1.58 -29.48
CA PHE A 461 12.40 -0.73 -29.41
C PHE A 461 12.80 0.67 -28.92
N SER A 462 12.10 1.70 -29.41
CA SER A 462 12.22 3.05 -28.86
C SER A 462 11.42 3.13 -27.55
N LEU A 463 11.96 3.85 -26.56
CA LEU A 463 11.29 4.06 -25.27
C LEU A 463 9.94 4.76 -25.44
N GLU A 464 9.85 5.67 -26.42
CA GLU A 464 8.64 6.38 -26.80
C GLU A 464 7.57 5.44 -27.36
N GLN A 465 7.96 4.45 -28.16
CA GLN A 465 7.04 3.43 -28.68
C GLN A 465 6.45 2.59 -27.54
N MET A 466 7.27 2.22 -26.54
CA MET A 466 6.77 1.50 -25.36
C MET A 466 5.80 2.35 -24.53
N GLN A 467 6.08 3.64 -24.38
CA GLN A 467 5.14 4.56 -23.71
C GLN A 467 3.83 4.73 -24.50
N ALA A 468 3.89 4.80 -25.82
CA ALA A 468 2.73 4.86 -26.70
C ALA A 468 1.89 3.57 -26.59
N PHE A 469 2.55 2.41 -26.61
CA PHE A 469 1.92 1.10 -26.39
C PHE A 469 1.14 1.06 -25.07
N VAL A 470 1.79 1.44 -23.95
CA VAL A 470 1.15 1.46 -22.63
C VAL A 470 -0.05 2.40 -22.61
N SER A 471 0.10 3.61 -23.15
CA SER A 471 -0.98 4.61 -23.20
C SER A 471 -2.19 4.10 -23.99
N GLN A 472 -1.93 3.42 -25.12
CA GLN A 472 -2.99 2.85 -25.95
C GLN A 472 -3.67 1.67 -25.26
N TYR A 473 -2.90 0.76 -24.67
CA TYR A 473 -3.42 -0.38 -23.92
C TYR A 473 -4.34 0.08 -22.77
N GLU A 474 -3.91 1.10 -22.01
CA GLU A 474 -4.75 1.70 -20.96
C GLU A 474 -6.04 2.32 -21.50
N GLY A 475 -5.96 2.99 -22.65
CA GLY A 475 -7.13 3.53 -23.34
C GLY A 475 -8.14 2.43 -23.69
N VAL A 476 -7.66 1.32 -24.26
CA VAL A 476 -8.53 0.19 -24.64
C VAL A 476 -9.13 -0.51 -23.41
N ILE A 477 -8.37 -0.65 -22.32
CA ILE A 477 -8.90 -1.19 -21.06
C ILE A 477 -10.04 -0.32 -20.51
N LYS A 478 -9.88 1.01 -20.53
CA LYS A 478 -10.95 1.92 -20.06
C LYS A 478 -12.23 1.73 -20.87
N SER A 479 -12.12 1.59 -22.19
CA SER A 479 -13.25 1.28 -23.06
C SER A 479 -13.85 -0.11 -22.77
N TRP A 480 -13.00 -1.12 -22.49
CA TRP A 480 -13.46 -2.48 -22.19
C TRP A 480 -14.30 -2.53 -20.90
N TYR A 481 -13.91 -1.80 -19.85
CA TYR A 481 -14.71 -1.73 -18.60
C TYR A 481 -16.08 -1.08 -18.77
N GLN A 482 -16.32 -0.36 -19.86
CA GLN A 482 -17.63 0.23 -20.18
C GLN A 482 -18.53 -0.73 -20.97
N LEU A 483 -18.01 -1.85 -21.46
CA LEU A 483 -18.79 -2.82 -22.24
C LEU A 483 -19.63 -3.73 -21.32
N PRO A 484 -20.79 -4.23 -21.79
CA PRO A 484 -21.60 -5.19 -21.03
C PRO A 484 -20.80 -6.44 -20.65
N ARG A 485 -21.03 -6.97 -19.44
CA ARG A 485 -20.32 -8.12 -18.81
C ARG A 485 -20.41 -9.47 -19.54
N MET A 486 -20.82 -9.50 -20.81
CA MET A 486 -20.82 -10.72 -21.64
C MET A 486 -19.45 -10.98 -22.31
N THR A 487 -18.36 -10.58 -21.65
CA THR A 487 -17.00 -10.76 -22.15
C THR A 487 -16.41 -12.07 -21.62
N SER A 488 -15.48 -12.65 -22.38
CA SER A 488 -14.97 -14.01 -22.17
C SER A 488 -14.03 -14.19 -20.95
N ILE A 489 -13.64 -13.11 -20.27
CA ILE A 489 -12.65 -13.12 -19.19
C ILE A 489 -13.18 -12.34 -17.99
N LEU A 490 -12.95 -12.85 -16.79
CA LEU A 490 -13.37 -12.24 -15.53
C LEU A 490 -12.63 -10.90 -15.29
N ASP A 491 -13.32 -9.92 -14.69
CA ASP A 491 -12.74 -8.61 -14.37
C ASP A 491 -11.45 -8.71 -13.55
N VAL A 492 -11.40 -9.67 -12.61
CA VAL A 492 -10.23 -9.91 -11.74
C VAL A 492 -9.02 -10.37 -12.57
N GLU A 493 -9.23 -11.31 -13.49
CA GLU A 493 -8.19 -11.78 -14.39
C GLU A 493 -7.74 -10.66 -15.33
N GLN A 494 -8.67 -9.85 -15.86
CA GLN A 494 -8.29 -8.71 -16.70
C GLN A 494 -7.46 -7.66 -15.96
N ARG A 495 -7.74 -7.43 -14.67
CA ARG A 495 -6.90 -6.56 -13.81
C ARG A 495 -5.51 -7.13 -13.64
N SER A 496 -5.39 -8.44 -13.42
CA SER A 496 -4.09 -9.12 -13.31
C SER A 496 -3.30 -9.03 -14.62
N ARG A 497 -3.97 -9.21 -15.78
CA ARG A 497 -3.34 -9.03 -17.10
C ARG A 497 -2.88 -7.61 -17.32
N LYS A 498 -3.68 -6.61 -16.94
CA LYS A 498 -3.29 -5.20 -16.98
C LYS A 498 -2.00 -4.98 -16.19
N MET A 499 -2.00 -5.40 -14.93
CA MET A 499 -0.86 -5.24 -14.02
C MET A 499 0.39 -5.85 -14.63
N LEU A 500 0.31 -7.10 -15.10
CA LEU A 500 1.44 -7.80 -15.69
C LEU A 500 1.98 -7.09 -16.94
N VAL A 501 1.12 -6.60 -17.84
CA VAL A 501 1.54 -5.81 -19.01
C VAL A 501 2.31 -4.55 -18.60
N MET A 502 1.83 -3.81 -17.58
CA MET A 502 2.53 -2.61 -17.09
C MET A 502 3.91 -2.94 -16.51
N TRP A 503 4.00 -4.03 -15.77
CA TRP A 503 5.26 -4.47 -15.16
C TRP A 503 6.27 -4.95 -16.20
N ILE A 504 5.82 -5.69 -17.22
CA ILE A 504 6.66 -6.11 -18.34
C ILE A 504 7.21 -4.87 -19.09
N ALA A 505 6.34 -3.90 -19.41
CA ALA A 505 6.73 -2.67 -20.10
C ALA A 505 7.79 -1.89 -19.30
N PHE A 506 7.57 -1.73 -18.00
CA PHE A 506 8.52 -1.09 -17.11
C PHE A 506 9.85 -1.84 -17.07
N CYS A 507 9.86 -3.16 -16.90
CA CYS A 507 11.09 -3.96 -16.84
C CYS A 507 11.93 -3.83 -18.13
N PHE A 508 11.27 -3.77 -19.30
CA PHE A 508 11.97 -3.52 -20.56
C PHE A 508 12.60 -2.13 -20.63
N VAL A 509 11.83 -1.10 -20.28
CA VAL A 509 12.35 0.27 -20.25
C VAL A 509 13.49 0.40 -19.23
N HIS A 510 13.36 -0.20 -18.06
CA HIS A 510 14.42 -0.25 -17.05
C HIS A 510 15.70 -0.88 -17.60
N ARG A 511 15.61 -2.07 -18.20
CA ARG A 511 16.77 -2.75 -18.81
C ARG A 511 17.48 -1.88 -19.86
N ARG A 512 16.72 -1.15 -20.68
CA ARG A 512 17.27 -0.24 -21.69
C ARG A 512 17.88 1.03 -21.07
N CYS A 513 17.18 1.67 -20.14
CA CYS A 513 17.65 2.88 -19.46
C CYS A 513 18.90 2.65 -18.64
N VAL A 514 19.08 1.46 -18.05
CA VAL A 514 20.32 1.07 -17.37
C VAL A 514 21.53 1.11 -18.32
N GLY A 515 21.35 0.74 -19.60
CA GLY A 515 22.39 0.81 -20.62
C GLY A 515 22.70 2.25 -21.06
N GLU A 516 21.67 3.11 -21.16
CA GLU A 516 21.81 4.51 -21.61
C GLU A 516 22.26 5.46 -20.47
N ALA A 517 21.89 5.17 -19.22
CA ALA A 517 22.19 5.97 -18.05
C ALA A 517 22.74 5.08 -16.93
N PRO A 518 24.07 4.86 -16.87
CA PRO A 518 24.70 3.95 -15.92
C PRO A 518 24.40 4.27 -14.45
N LEU A 519 24.07 5.52 -14.11
CA LEU A 519 23.68 5.90 -12.74
C LEU A 519 22.48 5.10 -12.23
N CYS A 520 21.57 4.65 -13.10
CA CYS A 520 20.42 3.82 -12.74
C CYS A 520 20.83 2.47 -12.11
N THR A 521 22.02 1.95 -12.41
CA THR A 521 22.54 0.70 -11.80
C THR A 521 22.69 0.78 -10.28
N ASN A 522 22.82 1.99 -9.73
CA ASN A 522 23.03 2.21 -8.30
C ASN A 522 21.73 2.23 -7.47
N TYR A 523 20.57 1.98 -8.08
CA TYR A 523 19.27 2.08 -7.43
C TYR A 523 18.44 0.81 -7.65
N ASN A 524 17.57 0.51 -6.69
CA ASN A 524 16.62 -0.60 -6.82
C ASN A 524 15.40 -0.20 -7.66
N ILE A 525 14.66 -1.22 -8.11
CA ILE A 525 13.35 -1.09 -8.73
C ILE A 525 12.30 -0.89 -7.62
N ALA A 526 11.42 0.11 -7.77
CA ALA A 526 10.32 0.42 -6.83
C ALA A 526 9.10 -0.53 -6.91
N LEU A 527 9.30 -1.76 -7.38
CA LEU A 527 8.29 -2.81 -7.45
C LEU A 527 8.78 -4.00 -6.61
N GLU A 528 7.93 -4.55 -5.76
CA GLU A 528 8.24 -5.74 -4.98
C GLU A 528 7.71 -6.98 -5.71
N TRP A 529 8.59 -7.92 -6.04
CA TRP A 529 8.22 -9.10 -6.83
C TRP A 529 7.20 -9.99 -6.10
N ARG A 530 7.14 -9.93 -4.76
CA ARG A 530 6.14 -10.66 -3.96
C ARG A 530 4.72 -10.17 -4.22
N ASP A 531 4.53 -8.91 -4.65
CA ASP A 531 3.19 -8.37 -4.91
C ASP A 531 2.53 -9.04 -6.12
N LEU A 532 3.31 -9.65 -7.02
CA LEU A 532 2.78 -10.43 -8.15
C LEU A 532 1.98 -11.67 -7.69
N LYS A 533 2.11 -12.10 -6.43
CA LYS A 533 1.34 -13.24 -5.88
C LYS A 533 -0.17 -13.00 -5.86
N VAL A 534 -0.61 -11.73 -5.93
CA VAL A 534 -2.05 -11.40 -5.98
C VAL A 534 -2.66 -11.62 -7.36
N ALA A 535 -1.83 -11.87 -8.38
CA ALA A 535 -2.28 -12.01 -9.75
C ALA A 535 -3.04 -13.32 -9.98
N VAL A 536 -4.15 -13.23 -10.70
CA VAL A 536 -4.98 -14.36 -11.10
C VAL A 536 -4.87 -14.54 -12.61
N PHE A 537 -4.32 -15.68 -13.04
CA PHE A 537 -4.16 -16.05 -14.44
C PHE A 537 -4.69 -17.46 -14.69
N SER A 538 -5.35 -17.64 -15.83
CA SER A 538 -5.82 -18.95 -16.30
C SER A 538 -4.90 -19.55 -17.37
N ASP A 539 -4.10 -18.73 -18.07
CA ASP A 539 -3.23 -19.16 -19.15
C ASP A 539 -1.76 -19.31 -18.72
N GLU A 540 -1.09 -20.32 -19.29
CA GLU A 540 0.30 -20.65 -19.00
C GLU A 540 1.28 -19.54 -19.45
N ALA A 541 1.01 -18.87 -20.57
CA ALA A 541 1.86 -17.79 -21.08
C ALA A 541 1.96 -16.61 -20.11
N ALA A 542 0.84 -16.18 -19.52
CA ALA A 542 0.82 -15.16 -18.48
C ALA A 542 1.56 -15.59 -17.21
N ILE A 543 1.43 -16.86 -16.79
CA ILE A 543 2.14 -17.39 -15.63
C ILE A 543 3.66 -17.39 -15.87
N LEU A 544 4.11 -17.83 -17.04
CA LEU A 544 5.52 -17.80 -17.42
C LEU A 544 6.03 -16.35 -17.48
N ALA A 545 5.30 -15.45 -18.11
CA ALA A 545 5.65 -14.04 -18.16
C ALA A 545 5.77 -13.42 -16.76
N LEU A 546 4.83 -13.72 -15.85
CA LEU A 546 4.91 -13.31 -14.45
C LEU A 546 6.17 -13.82 -13.76
N GLN A 547 6.52 -15.09 -13.96
CA GLN A 547 7.72 -15.68 -13.35
C GLN A 547 9.00 -14.99 -13.85
N HIS A 548 9.06 -14.63 -15.14
CA HIS A 548 10.21 -13.93 -15.70
C HIS A 548 10.33 -12.50 -15.16
N VAL A 549 9.22 -11.77 -15.04
CA VAL A 549 9.19 -10.44 -14.41
C VAL A 549 9.61 -10.51 -12.94
N ALA A 550 9.04 -11.47 -12.18
CA ALA A 550 9.38 -11.66 -10.77
C ALA A 550 10.86 -11.97 -10.58
N ARG A 551 11.42 -12.86 -11.43
CA ARG A 551 12.85 -13.20 -11.43
C ARG A 551 13.71 -11.98 -11.74
N TYR A 552 13.35 -11.20 -12.76
CA TYR A 552 14.09 -9.99 -13.14
C TYR A 552 14.19 -8.98 -11.98
N ILE A 553 13.05 -8.64 -11.39
CA ILE A 553 12.96 -7.68 -10.27
C ILE A 553 13.71 -8.21 -9.04
N ARG A 554 13.49 -9.48 -8.67
CA ARG A 554 14.14 -10.11 -7.52
C ARG A 554 15.66 -10.10 -7.66
N THR A 555 16.17 -10.54 -8.81
CA THR A 555 17.63 -10.60 -9.07
C THR A 555 18.24 -9.22 -9.00
N TRP A 556 17.59 -8.21 -9.60
CA TRP A 556 18.08 -6.83 -9.56
C TRP A 556 18.14 -6.28 -8.14
N ASN A 557 17.01 -6.32 -7.41
CA ASN A 557 16.90 -5.72 -6.09
C ASN A 557 17.81 -6.40 -5.04
N ASN A 558 18.03 -7.71 -5.17
CA ASN A 558 18.96 -8.46 -4.31
C ASN A 558 20.43 -8.12 -4.59
N THR A 559 20.77 -7.77 -5.83
CA THR A 559 22.15 -7.45 -6.24
C THR A 559 22.55 -6.05 -5.79
N THR A 560 21.67 -5.07 -5.99
CA THR A 560 22.01 -3.66 -5.75
C THR A 560 21.87 -3.26 -4.28
N GLN A 561 20.87 -3.77 -3.55
CA GLN A 561 20.61 -3.48 -2.12
C GLN A 561 20.57 -1.98 -1.77
N ARG A 562 20.02 -1.14 -2.66
CA ARG A 562 19.93 0.33 -2.49
C ARG A 562 18.47 0.80 -2.42
N PRO A 563 18.21 2.06 -2.03
CA PRO A 563 16.87 2.61 -2.07
C PRO A 563 16.28 2.61 -3.50
N PRO A 564 14.95 2.42 -3.65
CA PRO A 564 14.32 2.29 -4.95
C PRO A 564 14.08 3.63 -5.65
N LEU A 565 14.29 3.69 -6.96
CA LEU A 565 14.06 4.88 -7.78
C LEU A 565 12.57 5.03 -8.14
N PHE A 566 12.03 6.25 -8.12
CA PHE A 566 10.63 6.58 -8.46
C PHE A 566 9.57 5.92 -7.56
N HIS A 567 9.89 5.67 -6.29
CA HIS A 567 8.93 5.09 -5.34
C HIS A 567 7.81 6.07 -5.00
N LEU A 568 6.54 5.64 -5.04
CA LEU A 568 5.38 6.54 -4.84
C LEU A 568 5.40 7.28 -3.50
N THR A 569 5.77 6.58 -2.41
CA THR A 569 5.74 7.14 -1.04
C THR A 569 7.06 7.75 -0.59
N ASN A 570 8.18 7.43 -1.24
CA ASN A 570 9.50 7.91 -0.86
C ASN A 570 10.23 8.50 -2.07
N GLN A 571 10.28 9.82 -2.14
CA GLN A 571 10.92 10.54 -3.24
C GLN A 571 12.41 10.83 -2.99
N GLU A 572 12.94 10.61 -1.77
CA GLU A 572 14.33 10.92 -1.45
C GLU A 572 15.34 10.25 -2.39
N PRO A 573 15.20 8.94 -2.75
CA PRO A 573 16.13 8.31 -3.69
C PRO A 573 16.08 8.94 -5.09
N THR A 574 14.91 9.41 -5.52
CA THR A 574 14.74 10.09 -6.81
C THR A 574 15.38 11.49 -6.78
N PHE A 575 15.33 12.19 -5.64
CA PHE A 575 16.02 13.46 -5.46
C PHE A 575 17.55 13.28 -5.39
N ASP A 576 18.06 12.27 -4.67
CA ASP A 576 19.48 11.91 -4.67
C ASP A 576 19.96 11.56 -6.09
N PHE A 577 19.18 10.78 -6.83
CA PHE A 577 19.46 10.48 -8.24
C PHE A 577 19.55 11.76 -9.07
N GLY A 578 18.56 12.66 -8.95
CA GLY A 578 18.54 13.91 -9.69
C GLY A 578 19.71 14.83 -9.37
N GLN A 579 20.09 14.90 -8.10
CA GLN A 579 21.27 15.64 -7.64
C GLN A 579 22.55 15.09 -8.26
N ARG A 580 22.80 13.78 -8.14
CA ARG A 580 24.01 13.12 -8.65
C ARG A 580 24.09 13.19 -10.17
N PHE A 581 22.96 13.01 -10.86
CA PHE A 581 22.87 13.13 -12.31
C PHE A 581 23.18 14.56 -12.77
N GLY A 582 22.54 15.55 -12.15
CA GLY A 582 22.70 16.94 -12.52
C GLY A 582 24.09 17.49 -12.24
N LEU A 583 24.71 17.11 -11.12
CA LEU A 583 26.10 17.48 -10.80
C LEU A 583 27.12 16.87 -11.78
N GLY A 584 26.82 15.69 -12.34
CA GLY A 584 27.62 15.05 -13.38
C GLY A 584 27.35 15.57 -14.81
N SER A 585 26.34 16.41 -15.00
CA SER A 585 25.91 16.90 -16.32
C SER A 585 26.39 18.33 -16.56
N THR A 586 27.32 18.51 -17.51
CA THR A 586 27.82 19.84 -17.91
C THR A 586 26.67 20.76 -18.35
N SER A 587 25.70 20.25 -19.10
CA SER A 587 24.57 21.05 -19.59
C SER A 587 23.69 21.58 -18.45
N MET A 588 23.39 20.79 -17.42
CA MET A 588 22.60 21.26 -16.27
C MET A 588 23.38 22.25 -15.39
N MET A 589 24.70 22.04 -15.29
CA MET A 589 25.60 22.93 -14.58
C MET A 589 25.75 24.29 -15.26
N ASP A 590 25.83 24.33 -16.59
CA ASP A 590 25.86 25.56 -17.37
C ASP A 590 24.56 26.35 -17.21
N VAL A 591 23.41 25.66 -17.22
CA VAL A 591 22.10 26.27 -16.95
C VAL A 591 22.05 26.87 -15.54
N TYR A 592 22.53 26.14 -14.52
CA TYR A 592 22.61 26.66 -13.16
C TYR A 592 23.49 27.91 -13.07
N ASN A 593 24.71 27.86 -13.63
CA ASN A 593 25.64 28.99 -13.59
C ASN A 593 25.03 30.24 -14.26
N ARG A 594 24.41 30.06 -15.42
CA ARG A 594 23.73 31.15 -16.14
C ARG A 594 22.59 31.76 -15.33
N GLU A 595 21.79 30.93 -14.64
CA GLU A 595 20.71 31.43 -13.78
C GLU A 595 21.25 32.21 -12.57
N ILE A 596 22.36 31.77 -11.98
CA ILE A 596 23.03 32.51 -10.90
C ILE A 596 23.54 33.86 -11.39
N GLU A 597 24.21 33.93 -12.55
CA GLU A 597 24.68 35.19 -13.14
C GLU A 597 23.53 36.17 -13.40
N ILE A 598 22.44 35.67 -13.99
CA ILE A 598 21.23 36.46 -14.25
C ILE A 598 20.63 36.98 -12.94
N TRP A 599 20.54 36.12 -11.91
CA TRP A 599 20.01 36.49 -10.61
C TRP A 599 20.88 37.54 -9.90
N GLU A 600 22.20 37.36 -9.89
CA GLU A 600 23.14 38.30 -9.31
C GLU A 600 23.08 39.67 -10.01
N ALA A 601 23.00 39.69 -11.34
CA ALA A 601 22.80 40.91 -12.11
C ALA A 601 21.50 41.62 -11.71
N ARG A 602 20.40 40.87 -11.52
CA ARG A 602 19.10 41.41 -11.10
C ARG A 602 19.14 41.98 -9.68
N VAL A 603 19.81 41.29 -8.74
CA VAL A 603 20.01 41.78 -7.37
C VAL A 603 20.80 43.09 -7.39
N LYS A 604 21.87 43.17 -8.19
CA LYS A 604 22.68 44.39 -8.33
C LYS A 604 21.89 45.54 -8.95
N GLU A 605 21.10 45.28 -10.00
CA GLU A 605 20.22 46.27 -10.62
C GLU A 605 19.23 46.86 -9.61
N LYS A 606 18.59 46.00 -8.81
CA LYS A 606 17.64 46.43 -7.77
C LYS A 606 18.30 47.19 -6.63
N TRP A 607 19.53 46.82 -6.27
CA TRP A 607 20.30 47.57 -5.28
C TRP A 607 20.64 48.98 -5.77
N ASN A 608 21.04 49.12 -7.04
CA ASN A 608 21.27 50.44 -7.65
C ASN A 608 19.99 51.30 -7.66
N GLU A 609 18.81 50.72 -7.88
CA GLU A 609 17.52 51.40 -7.76
C GLU A 609 17.28 51.93 -6.32
N ILE A 610 17.64 51.14 -5.30
CA ILE A 610 17.51 51.55 -3.90
C ILE A 610 18.49 52.69 -3.57
N GLU A 611 19.74 52.60 -4.01
CA GLU A 611 20.74 53.65 -3.77
C GLU A 611 20.38 54.98 -4.45
N THR A 612 19.88 54.92 -5.68
CA THR A 612 19.39 56.12 -6.39
C THR A 612 18.18 56.74 -5.69
N LYS A 613 17.23 55.93 -5.19
CA LYS A 613 16.14 56.41 -4.35
C LYS A 613 16.63 57.05 -3.05
N LYS A 614 17.59 56.45 -2.35
CA LYS A 614 18.19 57.03 -1.13
C LYS A 614 18.82 58.39 -1.39
N ARG A 615 19.58 58.52 -2.48
CA ARG A 615 20.20 59.79 -2.88
C ARG A 615 19.12 60.85 -3.15
N LYS A 616 18.09 60.49 -3.92
CA LYS A 616 16.96 61.37 -4.23
C LYS A 616 16.16 61.78 -2.99
N VAL A 617 15.98 60.88 -2.02
CA VAL A 617 15.35 61.18 -0.73
C VAL A 617 16.18 62.20 0.06
N ALA A 618 17.51 62.03 0.10
CA ALA A 618 18.40 62.99 0.77
C ALA A 618 18.36 64.37 0.09
N GLU A 619 18.37 64.43 -1.24
CA GLU A 619 18.23 65.66 -2.03
C GLU A 619 16.90 66.35 -1.78
N LEU A 620 15.78 65.62 -1.81
CA LEU A 620 14.45 66.15 -1.55
C LEU A 620 14.34 66.70 -0.12
N ARG A 621 14.91 66.01 0.89
CA ARG A 621 14.96 66.49 2.28
C ARG A 621 15.76 67.79 2.42
N ALA A 622 16.91 67.87 1.76
CA ALA A 622 17.73 69.07 1.75
C ALA A 622 16.99 70.24 1.07
N GLU A 623 16.32 69.97 -0.05
CA GLU A 623 15.57 70.98 -0.80
C GLU A 623 14.33 71.48 -0.04
N ILE A 624 13.56 70.58 0.59
CA ILE A 624 12.44 70.95 1.47
C ILE A 624 12.96 71.81 2.63
N SER A 625 14.10 71.46 3.23
CA SER A 625 14.71 72.25 4.31
C SER A 625 15.10 73.66 3.82
N ARG A 626 15.70 73.77 2.63
CA ARG A 626 16.07 75.04 2.00
C ARG A 626 14.85 75.90 1.67
N LEU A 627 13.81 75.31 1.09
CA LEU A 627 12.55 75.98 0.76
C LEU A 627 11.84 76.46 2.03
N ASN A 628 11.84 75.66 3.11
CA ASN A 628 11.30 76.05 4.40
C ASN A 628 12.06 77.22 5.04
N GLN A 629 13.39 77.24 4.95
CA GLN A 629 14.19 78.40 5.38
C GLN A 629 13.86 79.66 4.56
N ASN A 630 13.72 79.52 3.24
CA ASN A 630 13.32 80.62 2.36
C ASN A 630 11.90 81.12 2.68
N LEU A 631 10.96 80.20 2.94
CA LEU A 631 9.60 80.51 3.35
C LEU A 631 9.57 81.32 4.65
N VAL A 632 10.37 80.95 5.65
CA VAL A 632 10.50 81.69 6.92
C VAL A 632 11.05 83.10 6.66
N SER A 633 12.09 83.23 5.84
CA SER A 633 12.67 84.54 5.47
C SER A 633 11.67 85.44 4.74
N LYS A 634 10.93 84.90 3.76
CA LYS A 634 9.92 85.65 3.00
C LYS A 634 8.72 86.06 3.84
N LYS A 635 8.26 85.20 4.76
CA LYS A 635 7.22 85.53 5.75
C LYS A 635 7.67 86.64 6.70
N LEU A 636 8.94 86.63 7.12
CA LEU A 636 9.51 87.69 7.96
C LEU A 636 9.56 89.03 7.20
N LEU A 637 10.02 89.03 5.95
CA LEU A 637 10.03 90.23 5.09
C LEU A 637 8.62 90.76 4.84
N LEU A 638 7.64 89.88 4.63
CA LEU A 638 6.23 90.28 4.49
C LEU A 638 5.73 90.95 5.77
N THR A 639 6.06 90.39 6.95
CA THR A 639 5.68 90.96 8.25
C THR A 639 6.29 92.35 8.45
N ILE A 640 7.58 92.51 8.15
CA ILE A 640 8.29 93.80 8.23
C ILE A 640 7.65 94.83 7.31
N GLU A 641 7.30 94.44 6.08
CA GLU A 641 6.69 95.34 5.11
C GLU A 641 5.25 95.71 5.47
N GLU A 642 4.46 94.76 5.99
CA GLU A 642 3.13 95.03 6.54
C GLU A 642 3.20 95.99 7.72
N GLU A 643 4.19 95.84 8.60
CA GLU A 643 4.41 96.70 9.75
C GLU A 643 4.88 98.10 9.34
N ARG A 644 5.76 98.20 8.33
CA ARG A 644 6.12 99.48 7.68
C ARG A 644 4.88 100.20 7.13
N LEU A 645 3.98 99.49 6.46
CA LEU A 645 2.75 100.08 5.93
C LEU A 645 1.77 100.47 7.04
N ARG A 646 1.67 99.69 8.13
CA ARG A 646 0.84 100.03 9.30
C ARG A 646 1.33 101.29 10.00
N LEU A 647 2.64 101.50 10.08
CA LEU A 647 3.25 102.68 10.70
C LEU A 647 3.10 103.94 9.84
N ASN A 648 3.14 103.80 8.50
CA ASN A 648 3.11 104.95 7.58
C ASN A 648 1.70 105.44 7.21
N TYR A 649 0.65 104.62 7.40
CA TYR A 649 -0.72 104.96 7.00
C TYR A 649 -1.73 104.74 8.13
N HIS A 650 -2.68 105.66 8.31
CA HIS A 650 -3.76 105.54 9.31
C HIS A 650 -4.68 104.34 9.01
N SER A 651 -5.29 103.77 10.06
CA SER A 651 -6.05 102.50 10.02
C SER A 651 -7.08 102.38 8.88
N ASN A 652 -7.72 103.48 8.45
CA ASN A 652 -8.73 103.46 7.38
C ASN A 652 -8.14 103.47 5.96
N SER A 653 -6.87 103.86 5.79
CA SER A 653 -6.18 103.92 4.49
C SER A 653 -5.21 102.75 4.28
N TYR A 654 -4.82 102.06 5.36
CA TYR A 654 -3.91 100.92 5.33
C TYR A 654 -4.35 99.82 4.35
N ASP A 655 -5.62 99.41 4.39
CA ASP A 655 -6.13 98.33 3.55
C ASP A 655 -6.06 98.65 2.05
N TYR A 656 -6.25 99.92 1.69
CA TYR A 656 -6.13 100.38 0.30
C TYR A 656 -4.68 100.31 -0.19
N TYR A 657 -3.72 100.81 0.60
CA TYR A 657 -2.29 100.79 0.25
C TYR A 657 -1.66 99.40 0.36
N ARG A 658 -2.12 98.53 1.27
CA ARG A 658 -1.71 97.12 1.34
C ARG A 658 -2.04 96.40 0.03
N ARG A 659 -3.27 96.58 -0.49
CA ARG A 659 -3.73 95.96 -1.75
C ARG A 659 -3.02 96.52 -3.00
N GLN A 660 -2.53 97.76 -2.95
CA GLN A 660 -1.76 98.37 -4.05
C GLN A 660 -0.24 98.18 -3.91
N SER A 661 0.23 97.66 -2.77
CA SER A 661 1.66 97.43 -2.56
C SER A 661 2.14 96.29 -3.46
N ARG A 662 2.96 96.66 -4.44
CA ARG A 662 3.66 95.71 -5.31
C ARG A 662 4.53 94.77 -4.51
N VAL A 663 5.20 95.27 -3.46
CA VAL A 663 6.11 94.48 -2.61
C VAL A 663 5.35 93.41 -1.82
N ILE A 664 4.17 93.74 -1.26
CA ILE A 664 3.33 92.74 -0.56
C ILE A 664 2.81 91.71 -1.54
N THR A 665 2.31 92.15 -2.70
CA THR A 665 1.80 91.24 -3.74
C THR A 665 2.90 90.28 -4.21
N GLU A 666 4.11 90.78 -4.46
CA GLU A 666 5.28 89.99 -4.84
C GLU A 666 5.68 88.97 -3.74
N LEU A 667 5.71 89.39 -2.47
CA LEU A 667 6.01 88.49 -1.34
C LEU A 667 4.92 87.43 -1.12
N GLU A 668 3.65 87.78 -1.25
CA GLU A 668 2.53 86.82 -1.19
C GLU A 668 2.59 85.82 -2.35
N THR A 669 2.91 86.27 -3.56
CA THR A 669 3.12 85.38 -4.71
C THR A 669 4.32 84.45 -4.52
N ASP A 670 5.44 84.97 -3.99
CA ASP A 670 6.64 84.19 -3.67
C ASP A 670 6.33 83.13 -2.59
N ILE A 671 5.62 83.50 -1.53
CA ILE A 671 5.21 82.59 -0.45
C ILE A 671 4.30 81.49 -1.00
N ASN A 672 3.32 81.83 -1.83
CA ASN A 672 2.43 80.84 -2.45
C ASN A 672 3.19 79.90 -3.39
N ALA A 673 4.12 80.43 -4.19
CA ALA A 673 4.98 79.62 -5.06
C ALA A 673 5.90 78.67 -4.25
N ILE A 674 6.50 79.15 -3.15
CA ILE A 674 7.35 78.33 -2.27
C ILE A 674 6.51 77.26 -1.57
N ASN A 675 5.32 77.59 -1.03
CA ASN A 675 4.43 76.61 -0.41
C ASN A 675 4.01 75.51 -1.39
N PHE A 676 3.70 75.88 -2.64
CA PHE A 676 3.38 74.92 -3.69
C PHE A 676 4.57 74.01 -4.01
N ALA A 677 5.79 74.56 -4.07
CA ALA A 677 7.01 73.79 -4.29
C ALA A 677 7.34 72.85 -3.12
N VAL A 678 7.16 73.29 -1.87
CA VAL A 678 7.31 72.44 -0.67
C VAL A 678 6.35 71.27 -0.73
N ARG A 679 5.06 71.53 -0.94
CA ARG A 679 4.03 70.48 -1.04
C ARG A 679 4.34 69.47 -2.16
N THR A 680 4.75 69.96 -3.34
CA THR A 680 5.11 69.10 -4.48
C THR A 680 6.33 68.22 -4.16
N ASN A 681 7.33 68.76 -3.47
CA ASN A 681 8.51 68.01 -3.06
C ASN A 681 8.21 67.03 -1.93
N GLU A 682 7.30 67.35 -1.00
CA GLU A 682 6.81 66.45 0.04
C GLU A 682 6.04 65.26 -0.56
N GLU A 683 5.12 65.50 -1.50
CA GLU A 683 4.41 64.43 -2.22
C GLU A 683 5.37 63.54 -3.03
N THR A 684 6.41 64.14 -3.63
CA THR A 684 7.46 63.41 -4.34
C THR A 684 8.34 62.59 -3.38
N LEU A 685 8.62 63.12 -2.19
CA LEU A 685 9.36 62.44 -1.13
C LEU A 685 8.60 61.21 -0.64
N GLU A 686 7.31 61.35 -0.33
CA GLU A 686 6.45 60.22 0.10
C GLU A 686 6.44 59.08 -0.91
N ARG A 687 6.31 59.39 -2.21
CA ARG A 687 6.36 58.37 -3.28
C ARG A 687 7.73 57.72 -3.42
N THR A 688 8.81 58.50 -3.23
CA THR A 688 10.19 57.99 -3.37
C THR A 688 10.61 57.14 -2.17
N LEU A 689 10.03 57.40 -0.99
CA LEU A 689 10.28 56.64 0.24
C LEU A 689 9.73 55.22 0.20
N VAL A 690 8.74 54.92 -0.65
CA VAL A 690 8.15 53.58 -0.76
C VAL A 690 9.21 52.57 -1.21
N ALA A 691 9.42 51.55 -0.38
CA ALA A 691 10.37 50.47 -0.67
C ALA A 691 9.97 49.69 -1.94
N PRO A 692 10.92 49.33 -2.82
CA PRO A 692 10.66 48.39 -3.91
C PRO A 692 10.18 47.04 -3.37
N ARG A 693 9.43 46.28 -4.20
CA ARG A 693 9.03 44.90 -3.86
C ARG A 693 10.26 44.04 -3.55
N TYR A 694 10.14 43.13 -2.58
CA TYR A 694 11.18 42.17 -2.26
C TYR A 694 11.40 41.21 -3.43
N LEU A 695 12.65 40.82 -3.66
CA LEU A 695 12.98 39.79 -4.65
C LEU A 695 12.76 38.41 -4.06
N VAL A 696 12.18 37.51 -4.86
CA VAL A 696 12.00 36.09 -4.56
C VAL A 696 12.98 35.31 -5.42
N ARG A 697 13.85 34.52 -4.80
CA ARG A 697 14.83 33.72 -5.53
C ARG A 697 14.12 32.58 -6.28
N PRO A 698 14.33 32.41 -7.60
CA PRO A 698 13.60 31.42 -8.39
C PRO A 698 14.07 29.97 -8.15
N LEU A 699 15.31 29.78 -7.67
CA LEU A 699 15.89 28.49 -7.32
C LEU A 699 16.36 28.47 -5.86
N PRO A 700 16.44 27.28 -5.24
CA PRO A 700 17.03 27.10 -3.90
C PRO A 700 18.43 27.71 -3.77
N PRO A 701 18.82 28.12 -2.54
CA PRO A 701 20.13 28.75 -2.31
C PRO A 701 21.29 27.75 -2.39
N ALA A 702 21.08 26.52 -1.93
CA ALA A 702 22.06 25.47 -2.03
C ALA A 702 22.14 24.95 -3.46
N LYS A 703 23.37 24.88 -3.99
CA LYS A 703 23.65 24.38 -5.35
C LYS A 703 23.09 22.98 -5.58
N SER A 704 23.23 22.10 -4.60
CA SER A 704 22.73 20.72 -4.62
C SER A 704 21.22 20.65 -4.86
N ASP A 705 20.46 21.51 -4.18
CA ASP A 705 19.00 21.52 -4.21
C ASP A 705 18.51 22.20 -5.49
N ALA A 706 19.17 23.28 -5.90
CA ALA A 706 18.91 23.95 -7.17
C ALA A 706 19.12 23.01 -8.37
N ILE A 707 20.20 22.22 -8.37
CA ILE A 707 20.47 21.22 -9.41
C ILE A 707 19.41 20.12 -9.42
N THR A 708 18.92 19.69 -8.26
CA THR A 708 17.83 18.71 -8.16
C THR A 708 16.54 19.26 -8.79
N VAL A 709 16.22 20.53 -8.51
CA VAL A 709 15.06 21.22 -9.09
C VAL A 709 15.21 21.38 -10.61
N ILE A 710 16.39 21.79 -11.08
CA ILE A 710 16.72 21.85 -12.52
C ILE A 710 16.52 20.49 -13.17
N PHE A 711 17.09 19.43 -12.59
CA PHE A 711 16.96 18.06 -13.11
C PHE A 711 15.49 17.63 -13.24
N MET A 712 14.63 17.89 -12.26
CA MET A 712 13.21 17.49 -12.38
C MET A 712 12.47 18.27 -13.45
N MET A 713 12.81 19.55 -13.68
CA MET A 713 12.24 20.36 -14.76
C MET A 713 12.78 19.96 -16.14
N THR A 714 14.04 19.55 -16.23
CA THR A 714 14.74 19.22 -17.49
C THR A 714 15.12 17.74 -17.61
N MET A 715 14.34 16.88 -16.94
CA MET A 715 14.63 15.45 -16.83
C MET A 715 14.83 14.84 -18.23
N PRO A 716 15.92 14.08 -18.46
CA PRO A 716 16.14 13.40 -19.73
C PRO A 716 14.96 12.52 -20.10
N ARG A 717 14.59 12.52 -21.38
CA ARG A 717 13.35 11.89 -21.85
C ARG A 717 13.27 10.39 -21.51
N ASN A 718 14.38 9.67 -21.62
CA ASN A 718 14.47 8.25 -21.26
C ASN A 718 14.20 8.01 -19.77
N ILE A 719 14.76 8.85 -18.89
CA ILE A 719 14.55 8.79 -17.44
C ILE A 719 13.11 9.19 -17.06
N GLU A 720 12.53 10.18 -17.76
CA GLU A 720 11.12 10.55 -17.59
C GLU A 720 10.17 9.40 -17.95
N ILE A 721 10.43 8.71 -19.08
CA ILE A 721 9.65 7.53 -19.49
C ILE A 721 9.80 6.40 -18.48
N LEU A 722 11.03 6.13 -18.01
CA LEU A 722 11.30 5.15 -16.95
C LEU A 722 10.47 5.44 -15.70
N GLY A 723 10.54 6.67 -15.20
CA GLY A 723 9.79 7.08 -14.01
C GLY A 723 8.28 7.01 -14.22
N SER A 724 7.78 7.50 -15.36
CA SER A 724 6.35 7.45 -15.69
C SER A 724 5.81 6.02 -15.70
N LEU A 725 6.52 5.09 -16.35
CA LEU A 725 6.11 3.67 -16.38
C LEU A 725 6.27 2.99 -15.02
N CYS A 726 7.28 3.37 -14.22
CA CYS A 726 7.44 2.88 -12.86
C CYS A 726 6.23 3.24 -11.98
N LEU A 727 5.80 4.50 -12.05
CA LEU A 727 4.60 4.96 -11.33
C LEU A 727 3.33 4.27 -11.82
N THR A 728 3.19 4.07 -13.13
CA THR A 728 2.05 3.33 -13.71
C THR A 728 2.03 1.87 -13.25
N ALA A 729 3.19 1.21 -13.21
CA ALA A 729 3.32 -0.16 -12.72
C ALA A 729 2.97 -0.26 -11.22
N GLN A 730 3.48 0.65 -10.38
CA GLN A 730 3.11 0.69 -8.96
C GLN A 730 1.60 0.92 -8.76
N ARG A 731 1.01 1.86 -9.51
CA ARG A 731 -0.44 2.14 -9.45
C ARG A 731 -1.30 0.99 -9.92
N SER A 732 -0.78 0.09 -10.75
CA SER A 732 -1.53 -1.08 -11.23
C SER A 732 -1.83 -2.12 -10.13
N LEU A 733 -1.14 -2.06 -8.98
CA LEU A 733 -1.42 -2.88 -7.78
C LEU A 733 -2.64 -2.38 -6.98
N ALA A 734 -2.93 -1.08 -7.03
CA ALA A 734 -4.01 -0.48 -6.24
C ALA A 734 -5.32 -0.46 -7.04
N ALA A 735 -6.38 -1.06 -6.49
CA ALA A 735 -7.72 -0.95 -7.07
C ALA A 735 -8.28 0.45 -6.80
N ASN A 736 -8.08 1.41 -7.72
CA ASN A 736 -8.62 2.79 -7.67
C ASN A 736 -8.94 3.25 -6.23
N ALA A 737 -7.93 3.23 -5.36
CA ALA A 737 -8.10 3.69 -3.99
C ALA A 737 -8.31 5.20 -4.04
N GLY A 738 -9.21 5.70 -3.19
CA GLY A 738 -9.74 7.05 -3.19
C GLY A 738 -8.69 8.15 -3.21
N GLU A 739 -9.20 9.35 -3.51
CA GLU A 739 -8.54 10.62 -3.80
C GLU A 739 -7.62 11.20 -2.71
N ASP A 740 -7.10 10.40 -1.78
CA ASP A 740 -6.05 10.83 -0.86
C ASP A 740 -4.69 10.76 -1.58
N LEU A 741 -4.55 11.55 -2.64
CA LEU A 741 -3.24 11.95 -3.13
C LEU A 741 -2.51 12.67 -1.99
N PRO A 742 -1.18 12.50 -1.85
CA PRO A 742 -0.41 13.33 -0.93
C PRO A 742 -0.73 14.81 -1.19
N ASN A 743 -0.77 15.63 -0.12
CA ASN A 743 -0.96 17.09 -0.20
C ASN A 743 0.21 17.72 -0.99
N LEU A 744 0.17 17.57 -2.32
CA LEU A 744 1.10 18.20 -3.24
C LEU A 744 0.82 19.69 -3.23
N SER A 745 1.88 20.48 -3.38
CA SER A 745 1.73 21.91 -3.58
C SER A 745 0.84 22.17 -4.80
N THR A 746 -0.11 23.11 -4.66
CA THR A 746 -0.89 23.63 -5.81
C THR A 746 0.00 24.29 -6.86
N THR A 747 1.21 24.68 -6.48
CA THR A 747 2.21 25.32 -7.33
C THR A 747 3.34 24.32 -7.63
N THR A 748 3.57 24.03 -8.92
CA THR A 748 4.69 23.21 -9.38
C THR A 748 6.01 23.98 -9.38
N TRP A 749 7.14 23.28 -9.41
CA TRP A 749 8.47 23.91 -9.52
C TRP A 749 8.58 24.79 -10.76
N TRP A 750 8.03 24.33 -11.89
CA TRP A 750 7.98 25.13 -13.11
C TRP A 750 7.12 26.38 -12.98
N LEU A 751 5.92 26.27 -12.39
CA LEU A 751 5.04 27.44 -12.20
C LEU A 751 5.71 28.48 -11.30
N PHE A 752 6.35 28.02 -10.22
CA PHE A 752 7.08 28.89 -9.30
C PHE A 752 8.27 29.58 -9.99
N TYR A 753 9.08 28.82 -10.73
CA TYR A 753 10.22 29.37 -11.47
C TYR A 753 9.74 30.41 -12.50
N ASN A 754 8.74 30.08 -13.31
CA ASN A 754 8.23 31.00 -14.34
C ASN A 754 7.62 32.30 -13.78
N GLN A 755 7.09 32.28 -12.55
CA GLN A 755 6.56 33.48 -11.90
C GLN A 755 7.64 34.41 -11.32
N ASN A 756 8.80 33.87 -10.93
CA ASN A 756 9.80 34.60 -10.14
C ASN A 756 11.14 34.80 -10.88
N ALA A 757 11.41 34.02 -11.94
CA ALA A 757 12.64 34.13 -12.71
C ALA A 757 12.63 35.43 -13.55
N PRO A 758 13.71 36.24 -13.51
CA PRO A 758 13.79 37.49 -14.26
C PRO A 758 13.86 37.27 -15.78
N THR A 759 14.42 36.14 -16.22
CA THR A 759 14.41 35.67 -17.62
C THR A 759 14.24 34.15 -17.64
N GLN A 760 13.64 33.62 -18.70
CA GLN A 760 13.42 32.17 -18.85
C GLN A 760 14.69 31.50 -19.38
N ALA A 761 15.69 31.29 -18.51
CA ALA A 761 16.88 30.53 -18.87
C ALA A 761 16.61 29.01 -18.90
N ILE A 762 15.62 28.55 -18.13
CA ILE A 762 15.17 27.16 -18.09
C ILE A 762 13.90 27.00 -18.92
N HIS A 763 13.87 25.99 -19.80
CA HIS A 763 12.66 25.52 -20.45
C HIS A 763 12.30 24.15 -19.90
N ALA A 764 11.16 24.02 -19.24
CA ALA A 764 10.70 22.74 -18.74
C ALA A 764 10.43 21.77 -19.91
N THR A 765 11.15 20.65 -19.92
CA THR A 765 10.95 19.56 -20.89
C THR A 765 10.16 18.41 -20.26
N SER A 766 10.26 18.23 -18.95
CA SER A 766 9.53 17.23 -18.17
C SER A 766 8.08 17.65 -17.97
N LYS A 767 7.14 16.72 -18.24
CA LYS A 767 5.69 16.92 -18.06
C LYS A 767 5.16 16.19 -16.82
N VAL A 768 5.86 15.16 -16.36
CA VAL A 768 5.37 14.24 -15.32
C VAL A 768 5.88 14.60 -13.92
N PHE A 769 7.15 15.00 -13.78
CA PHE A 769 7.82 15.17 -12.49
C PHE A 769 8.03 16.65 -12.14
N THR A 770 6.97 17.45 -12.14
CA THR A 770 7.06 18.91 -11.89
C THR A 770 6.46 19.36 -10.55
N ALA A 771 5.74 18.47 -9.85
CA ALA A 771 5.06 18.80 -8.60
C ALA A 771 6.05 19.00 -7.45
N SER A 772 5.83 20.04 -6.63
CA SER A 772 6.60 20.25 -5.41
C SER A 772 6.04 19.40 -4.27
N PRO A 773 6.89 18.69 -3.50
CA PRO A 773 6.46 17.92 -2.34
C PRO A 773 5.97 18.79 -1.18
N ALA A 774 6.31 20.08 -1.16
CA ALA A 774 5.90 21.03 -0.12
C ALA A 774 5.33 22.33 -0.72
N PRO A 775 4.31 22.95 -0.09
CA PRO A 775 3.77 24.22 -0.53
C PRO A 775 4.80 25.33 -0.34
N PHE A 776 4.89 26.23 -1.33
CA PHE A 776 5.73 27.42 -1.25
C PHE A 776 5.11 28.42 -0.27
N SER A 777 5.80 28.73 0.83
CA SER A 777 5.38 29.76 1.77
C SER A 777 6.06 31.09 1.44
N LEU A 778 5.33 31.98 0.77
CA LEU A 778 5.75 33.37 0.57
C LEU A 778 5.06 34.27 1.61
N PRO A 779 5.81 35.01 2.45
CA PRO A 779 5.22 36.02 3.34
C PRO A 779 4.49 37.09 2.53
N ARG A 780 3.27 37.47 2.94
CA ARG A 780 2.47 38.51 2.25
C ARG A 780 3.08 39.92 2.34
N SER A 781 3.92 40.15 3.36
CA SER A 781 4.68 41.38 3.56
C SER A 781 5.98 41.02 4.26
N CYS A 782 7.11 41.18 3.58
CA CYS A 782 8.44 40.97 4.15
C CYS A 782 9.33 42.16 3.83
N GLY A 783 10.00 42.70 4.85
CA GLY A 783 10.93 43.83 4.72
C GLY A 783 10.34 45.18 5.13
N PRO A 784 11.19 46.21 5.27
CA PRO A 784 10.78 47.54 5.68
C PRO A 784 9.90 48.25 4.64
N ASN A 785 8.93 49.01 5.12
CA ASN A 785 8.00 49.79 4.27
C ASN A 785 8.64 51.04 3.64
N SER A 786 9.83 51.44 4.14
CA SER A 786 10.56 52.64 3.71
C SER A 786 11.98 52.28 3.26
N VAL A 787 12.44 52.98 2.22
CA VAL A 787 13.81 52.91 1.68
C VAL A 787 14.88 53.27 2.73
N ASP A 788 14.57 54.14 3.70
CA ASP A 788 15.52 54.53 4.76
C ASP A 788 15.92 53.36 5.66
N ASN A 789 14.99 52.43 5.87
CA ASN A 789 15.15 51.31 6.80
C ASN A 789 15.85 50.10 6.13
N LEU A 790 16.26 50.22 4.86
CA LEU A 790 16.97 49.17 4.12
C LEU A 790 18.50 49.32 4.29
N TYR A 791 19.11 48.56 5.19
CA TYR A 791 20.57 48.56 5.37
C TYR A 791 21.27 47.48 4.54
N GLN A 792 20.58 46.37 4.24
CA GLN A 792 21.05 45.28 3.38
C GLN A 792 19.85 44.71 2.61
N TYR A 793 20.07 44.24 1.37
CA TYR A 793 19.03 43.57 0.59
C TYR A 793 19.12 42.06 0.80
N LEU A 794 18.29 41.52 1.67
CA LEU A 794 18.13 40.08 1.85
C LEU A 794 16.95 39.61 1.00
N PRO A 795 17.18 38.89 -0.11
CA PRO A 795 16.09 38.30 -0.87
C PRO A 795 15.35 37.29 0.00
N VAL A 796 14.04 37.16 -0.20
CA VAL A 796 13.22 36.19 0.51
C VAL A 796 13.58 34.78 0.01
N GLN A 797 13.94 33.92 0.95
CA GLN A 797 14.28 32.51 0.73
C GLN A 797 13.06 31.67 1.11
N ILE A 798 12.82 30.58 0.37
CA ILE A 798 11.82 29.56 0.71
C ILE A 798 12.57 28.34 1.21
#